data_AF-A0A9P5AF42-F1
#
_entry.id   AF-A0A9P5AF42-F1
#
_cell.length_a   1.000
_cell.length_b   1.000
_cell.length_c   1.000
_cell.angle_alpha   90.00
_cell.angle_beta   90.00
_cell.angle_gamma   90.00
#
_symmetry.space_group_name_H-M   'P 1'
#
loop_
_entity.id
_entity.type
_entity.pdbx_description
1 polymer ?
#
loop_
_entity_poly.entity_id
_entity_poly.type
_entity_poly.pdbx_seq_one_letter_code
_entity_poly.pdbx_strand_id
1 'polypeptide(L)'
;MASGTPGGEPTVGSGEPRIKSLATPETITTGCIAWVEKEGQPRRAEILSIKTTKSGKQFYCNFDNFNKRLDEWVPVARLDFTREVEWPNPEKDKLKDPKTKKATTAQSKKTQPSKKSQKRPGKREQSVASEANTPHPWTANIPLDFVESQNRQKSASIGPDGESQARASVDGATPAGGDDMDVDERETEVKKEPAEFSREVEIEKLRTSGSMTQNPTEVSRIRNISKVQFGRFDLYPWYFSPYPEVFSQEDVVFICEFCLCYYGDEKAFARHRRKCTLQHPPGNEIYRNDDISFFEIDGRRQRTWCRNLCLLSKMFLDHKTLYYDVDPFLFYVMTTRTEKGCHLLGYFSKEKESAEGYNLACILTMPQYQRKGYGRLLIQFSYELSRIEGKLGSPEKPLSDLGLLSYRQYWSENILELLMGYNEREEKITIEAISTALAMTTQDVEHTLQAFRMQVYHKSDHKIVIPEKLIQQREKSKLKRKRTVDPTKIQWKPPVFTASSRTWGCRKCPNSEKILCFCPEIASFKSAANLPEPAMSLRSFAASLLGLSATLANASPDDEQRPLRDYHRICPDYTHYAAYPHRPFSTGPRELPYQRPSKKCRTFQSDAIEKVIEDVTSRMKDPDLARLFENAFPSTTDTTVKFHTKGKEDTGFFRMGSFGGFHDEGAWQGPQSFIITGDIIAEWLRDSTNQLRPYQPLAKKDPAIHTLLLGAINTQAEYVIESPYCNAFQPPPISDLPISSNGQEDNVHPAYEPQAVFECKYELDSLAHFLALGNDFYDHTSSVEFINKRWIRAVETVLNVLTEQSKSTFDPKTGEFQRNEYTFSRRTDIGTETLNLRGVGNPLNWGTGLVRSAFRPSDDATILGFFIPANAQMAVELKRASKILTAAGKTTLAQKLETWSAKLRDGVLEHGVVRHKKYGDVFAYEVDGYGSSILMDDANYPSLLALPLMGFCEVNDPIYQNTRKMLLEKSGNPYYLEGNAFKGIGGPHIGLRNAWPMSLLIQARTSNDDKEIKECIDLVLDSAKLGLVHESIDVQHISQYTRSWFAWANGVFASTILDLAKRKPHLVFGEGAAPYEI
;
A
#
# COMPACT_ATOMS: atom_id res chain seq x y z
N MET A 1 -28.62 -39.66 -4.68
CA MET A 1 -29.40 -40.64 -3.89
C MET A 1 -28.43 -41.69 -3.34
N ALA A 2 -27.88 -41.43 -2.16
CA ALA A 2 -27.14 -42.37 -1.32
C ALA A 2 -27.11 -41.75 0.10
N SER A 3 -27.33 -42.54 1.14
CA SER A 3 -27.41 -42.04 2.52
C SER A 3 -26.03 -41.92 3.16
N GLY A 4 -25.70 -40.73 3.68
CA GLY A 4 -24.49 -40.51 4.48
C GLY A 4 -24.64 -41.07 5.89
N THR A 5 -23.58 -41.72 6.40
CA THR A 5 -23.56 -42.37 7.71
C THR A 5 -23.55 -41.35 8.86
N PRO A 6 -24.38 -41.52 9.91
CA PRO A 6 -24.32 -40.65 11.09
C PRO A 6 -23.16 -41.07 12.00
N GLY A 7 -22.00 -40.40 11.88
CA GLY A 7 -20.81 -40.74 12.67
C GLY A 7 -19.58 -39.83 12.50
N GLY A 8 -19.74 -38.61 12.00
CA GLY A 8 -18.67 -37.60 12.01
C GLY A 8 -18.74 -36.76 13.28
N GLU A 9 -17.59 -36.32 13.80
CA GLU A 9 -17.53 -35.29 14.84
C GLU A 9 -18.07 -33.95 14.30
N PRO A 10 -18.69 -33.11 15.16
CA PRO A 10 -19.16 -31.79 14.76
C PRO A 10 -17.97 -30.89 14.44
N THR A 11 -17.98 -30.32 13.23
CA THR A 11 -16.91 -29.41 12.75
C THR A 11 -17.18 -27.94 13.06
N VAL A 12 -18.44 -27.60 13.34
CA VAL A 12 -18.84 -26.30 13.92
C VAL A 12 -19.19 -26.45 15.39
N GLY A 13 -18.66 -25.51 16.17
CA GLY A 13 -18.73 -25.49 17.62
C GLY A 13 -17.44 -25.93 18.31
N SER A 14 -17.15 -25.27 19.44
CA SER A 14 -16.17 -25.70 20.42
C SER A 14 -16.58 -27.04 21.05
N GLY A 15 -15.65 -27.97 21.25
CA GLY A 15 -15.88 -29.25 21.94
C GLY A 15 -16.22 -29.15 23.44
N GLU A 16 -16.52 -27.97 23.95
CA GLU A 16 -17.08 -27.75 25.28
C GLU A 16 -18.62 -27.72 25.23
N PRO A 17 -19.33 -28.16 26.29
CA PRO A 17 -20.79 -28.07 26.33
C PRO A 17 -21.25 -26.61 26.22
N ARG A 18 -22.04 -26.33 25.17
CA ARG A 18 -22.70 -25.03 24.93
C ARG A 18 -24.10 -25.00 25.56
N ILE A 19 -24.51 -23.84 26.04
CA ILE A 19 -25.86 -23.62 26.60
C ILE A 19 -26.90 -23.73 25.47
N LYS A 20 -28.02 -24.40 25.74
CA LYS A 20 -29.14 -24.55 24.80
C LYS A 20 -30.38 -23.82 25.30
N SER A 21 -31.04 -23.10 24.40
CA SER A 21 -32.40 -22.58 24.63
C SER A 21 -33.08 -22.24 23.30
N LEU A 22 -34.38 -21.96 23.32
CA LEU A 22 -35.08 -21.39 22.18
C LEU A 22 -34.59 -19.95 21.92
N ALA A 23 -34.41 -19.62 20.64
CA ALA A 23 -34.06 -18.27 20.17
C ALA A 23 -35.19 -17.68 19.32
N THR A 24 -35.19 -16.37 19.13
CA THR A 24 -36.08 -15.67 18.18
C THR A 24 -35.24 -14.99 17.09
N PRO A 25 -35.85 -14.52 15.98
CA PRO A 25 -35.16 -13.68 14.99
C PRO A 25 -34.58 -12.36 15.54
N GLU A 26 -34.88 -12.02 16.80
CA GLU A 26 -34.44 -10.81 17.48
C GLU A 26 -33.33 -11.09 18.51
N THR A 27 -33.37 -12.23 19.20
CA THR A 27 -32.35 -12.59 20.21
C THR A 27 -31.14 -13.33 19.65
N ILE A 28 -31.22 -13.93 18.46
CA ILE A 28 -30.14 -14.74 17.88
C ILE A 28 -28.92 -13.87 17.47
N THR A 29 -27.72 -14.30 17.89
CA THR A 29 -26.45 -13.57 17.71
C THR A 29 -25.42 -14.35 16.90
N THR A 30 -24.34 -13.69 16.49
CA THR A 30 -23.17 -14.32 15.87
C THR A 30 -22.46 -15.29 16.84
N GLY A 31 -21.99 -16.42 16.34
CA GLY A 31 -21.42 -17.52 17.13
C GLY A 31 -22.45 -18.53 17.67
N CYS A 32 -23.75 -18.30 17.45
CA CYS A 32 -24.79 -19.30 17.71
C CYS A 32 -24.77 -20.40 16.65
N ILE A 33 -25.02 -21.65 17.08
CA ILE A 33 -25.26 -22.78 16.17
C ILE A 33 -26.75 -23.11 16.18
N ALA A 34 -27.37 -22.94 15.00
CA ALA A 34 -28.79 -23.15 14.78
C ALA A 34 -29.05 -24.30 13.80
N TRP A 35 -30.29 -24.76 13.76
CA TRP A 35 -30.76 -25.66 12.70
C TRP A 35 -31.24 -24.84 11.50
N VAL A 36 -30.64 -25.11 10.34
CA VAL A 36 -30.84 -24.34 9.12
C VAL A 36 -31.16 -25.28 7.98
N GLU A 37 -32.24 -25.01 7.24
CA GLU A 37 -32.62 -25.82 6.08
C GLU A 37 -31.65 -25.59 4.91
N LYS A 38 -31.08 -26.67 4.37
CA LYS A 38 -30.21 -26.66 3.17
C LYS A 38 -30.52 -27.88 2.30
N GLU A 39 -30.78 -27.63 1.02
CA GLU A 39 -31.15 -28.67 0.03
C GLU A 39 -32.41 -29.49 0.44
N GLY A 40 -33.35 -28.86 1.16
CA GLY A 40 -34.57 -29.54 1.64
C GLY A 40 -34.36 -30.39 2.92
N GLN A 41 -33.24 -30.23 3.62
CA GLN A 41 -32.93 -30.95 4.86
C GLN A 41 -32.43 -29.99 5.95
N PRO A 42 -32.87 -30.12 7.21
CA PRO A 42 -32.33 -29.34 8.32
C PRO A 42 -30.93 -29.83 8.69
N ARG A 43 -29.95 -28.93 8.77
CA ARG A 43 -28.55 -29.20 9.16
C ARG A 43 -28.11 -28.23 10.26
N ARG A 44 -27.13 -28.61 11.09
CA ARG A 44 -26.47 -27.68 12.02
C ARG A 44 -25.65 -26.66 11.23
N ALA A 45 -25.69 -25.39 11.62
CA ALA A 45 -24.83 -24.34 11.07
C ALA A 45 -24.51 -23.25 12.10
N GLU A 46 -23.26 -22.76 12.11
CA GLU A 46 -22.82 -21.63 12.93
C GLU A 46 -23.07 -20.31 12.18
N ILE A 47 -23.68 -19.35 12.87
CA ILE A 47 -24.01 -18.03 12.32
C ILE A 47 -22.78 -17.13 12.47
N LEU A 48 -22.07 -16.91 11.36
CA LEU A 48 -20.85 -16.10 11.32
C LEU A 48 -21.14 -14.59 11.18
N SER A 49 -22.28 -14.21 10.59
CA SER A 49 -22.66 -12.82 10.39
C SER A 49 -24.17 -12.64 10.26
N ILE A 50 -24.64 -11.41 10.46
CA ILE A 50 -26.05 -11.02 10.34
C ILE A 50 -26.10 -9.69 9.58
N LYS A 51 -26.92 -9.60 8.53
CA LYS A 51 -27.20 -8.35 7.82
C LYS A 51 -28.69 -8.09 7.70
N THR A 52 -29.06 -6.83 7.52
CA THR A 52 -30.45 -6.42 7.23
C THR A 52 -30.52 -6.01 5.75
N THR A 53 -31.42 -6.64 5.00
CA THR A 53 -31.73 -6.32 3.60
C THR A 53 -33.17 -5.80 3.47
N LYS A 54 -33.59 -5.41 2.26
CA LYS A 54 -34.97 -4.97 2.00
C LYS A 54 -36.02 -6.05 2.35
N SER A 55 -35.67 -7.35 2.24
CA SER A 55 -36.54 -8.45 2.66
C SER A 55 -36.45 -8.84 4.15
N GLY A 56 -35.72 -8.09 4.99
CA GLY A 56 -35.53 -8.36 6.42
C GLY A 56 -34.13 -8.87 6.79
N LYS A 57 -34.00 -9.59 7.91
CA LYS A 57 -32.71 -10.13 8.36
C LYS A 57 -32.27 -11.33 7.52
N GLN A 58 -30.98 -11.38 7.19
CA GLN A 58 -30.28 -12.52 6.62
C GLN A 58 -29.09 -12.92 7.50
N PHE A 59 -28.85 -14.22 7.62
CA PHE A 59 -27.80 -14.82 8.45
C PHE A 59 -26.77 -15.50 7.54
N TYR A 60 -25.48 -15.27 7.75
CA TYR A 60 -24.41 -15.95 7.01
C TYR A 60 -24.01 -17.20 7.77
N CYS A 61 -24.34 -18.37 7.22
CA CYS A 61 -24.28 -19.63 7.93
C CYS A 61 -23.15 -20.53 7.39
N ASN A 62 -22.25 -20.97 8.27
CA ASN A 62 -21.28 -22.03 7.98
C ASN A 62 -21.84 -23.39 8.43
N PHE A 63 -21.89 -24.37 7.52
CA PHE A 63 -22.66 -25.60 7.72
C PHE A 63 -21.78 -26.75 8.20
N ASP A 64 -22.29 -27.55 9.13
CA ASP A 64 -21.55 -28.65 9.74
C ASP A 64 -21.16 -29.71 8.71
N ASN A 65 -19.86 -30.01 8.65
CA ASN A 65 -19.18 -30.88 7.68
C ASN A 65 -19.22 -30.37 6.22
N PHE A 66 -19.35 -29.05 6.02
CA PHE A 66 -19.18 -28.39 4.71
C PHE A 66 -17.94 -27.47 4.68
N ASN A 67 -17.26 -27.43 3.52
CA ASN A 67 -16.22 -26.45 3.25
C ASN A 67 -16.81 -25.03 3.18
N LYS A 68 -16.13 -24.04 3.79
CA LYS A 68 -16.56 -22.62 3.89
C LYS A 68 -16.98 -21.97 2.56
N ARG A 69 -16.49 -22.47 1.42
CA ARG A 69 -16.95 -22.02 0.09
C ARG A 69 -18.42 -22.36 -0.22
N LEU A 70 -19.10 -23.11 0.64
CA LEU A 70 -20.53 -23.44 0.53
C LEU A 70 -21.38 -22.69 1.56
N ASP A 71 -20.80 -21.76 2.30
CA ASP A 71 -21.51 -20.87 3.22
C ASP A 71 -22.39 -19.88 2.43
N GLU A 72 -23.56 -19.55 2.94
CA GLU A 72 -24.60 -18.80 2.21
C GLU A 72 -25.34 -17.83 3.13
N TRP A 73 -25.93 -16.78 2.52
CA TRP A 73 -26.89 -15.92 3.19
C TRP A 73 -28.27 -16.58 3.22
N VAL A 74 -28.81 -16.72 4.41
CA VAL A 74 -30.05 -17.45 4.67
C VAL A 74 -31.09 -16.49 5.28
N PRO A 75 -32.29 -16.36 4.72
CA PRO A 75 -33.36 -15.55 5.30
C PRO A 75 -33.94 -16.21 6.55
N VAL A 76 -34.57 -15.42 7.43
CA VAL A 76 -35.26 -15.88 8.66
C VAL A 76 -36.06 -17.16 8.46
N ALA A 77 -36.82 -17.27 7.35
CA ALA A 77 -37.71 -18.39 7.07
C ALA A 77 -37.03 -19.76 6.87
N ARG A 78 -35.69 -19.83 6.71
CA ARG A 78 -34.91 -21.08 6.61
C ARG A 78 -34.22 -21.48 7.92
N LEU A 79 -34.41 -20.73 9.01
CA LEU A 79 -33.92 -21.08 10.35
C LEU A 79 -35.07 -21.76 11.14
N ASP A 80 -34.79 -22.92 11.72
CA ASP A 80 -35.77 -23.67 12.52
C ASP A 80 -35.74 -23.22 13.99
N PHE A 81 -36.52 -22.17 14.29
CA PHE A 81 -36.71 -21.65 15.65
C PHE A 81 -37.59 -22.55 16.56
N THR A 82 -38.08 -23.70 16.07
CA THR A 82 -38.81 -24.68 16.92
C THR A 82 -37.86 -25.57 17.72
N ARG A 83 -36.56 -25.53 17.40
CA ARG A 83 -35.48 -26.27 18.06
C ARG A 83 -34.63 -25.34 18.92
N GLU A 84 -33.98 -25.92 19.92
CA GLU A 84 -32.98 -25.21 20.71
C GLU A 84 -31.75 -24.83 19.86
N VAL A 85 -31.26 -23.62 20.09
CA VAL A 85 -30.03 -23.06 19.52
C VAL A 85 -28.91 -23.20 20.56
N GLU A 86 -27.71 -23.55 20.09
CA GLU A 86 -26.50 -23.66 20.92
C GLU A 86 -25.76 -22.31 20.93
N TRP A 87 -25.80 -21.61 22.07
CA TRP A 87 -25.19 -20.29 22.24
C TRP A 87 -23.66 -20.39 22.37
N PRO A 88 -22.90 -19.35 21.97
CA PRO A 88 -21.46 -19.31 22.20
C PRO A 88 -21.15 -19.34 23.71
N ASN A 89 -20.11 -20.09 24.10
CA ASN A 89 -19.64 -20.08 25.49
C ASN A 89 -18.96 -18.74 25.81
N PRO A 90 -19.17 -18.17 27.02
CA PRO A 90 -18.38 -17.03 27.47
C PRO A 90 -16.90 -17.45 27.58
N GLU A 91 -15.99 -16.58 27.16
CA GLU A 91 -14.56 -16.86 27.22
C GLU A 91 -14.09 -17.03 28.68
N LYS A 92 -13.23 -18.02 28.92
CA LYS A 92 -12.74 -18.34 30.26
C LYS A 92 -11.50 -17.53 30.59
N ASP A 93 -11.66 -16.56 31.48
CA ASP A 93 -10.55 -15.92 32.19
C ASP A 93 -9.60 -16.98 32.77
N LYS A 94 -8.32 -16.93 32.38
CA LYS A 94 -7.25 -17.77 32.96
C LYS A 94 -6.80 -17.23 34.32
N LEU A 95 -7.73 -17.24 35.29
CA LEU A 95 -7.47 -16.90 36.68
C LEU A 95 -6.57 -17.95 37.37
N LYS A 96 -5.76 -17.47 38.33
CA LYS A 96 -4.72 -18.27 39.01
C LYS A 96 -5.31 -19.12 40.14
N ASP A 97 -4.85 -20.37 40.23
CA ASP A 97 -5.20 -21.34 41.28
C ASP A 97 -4.92 -20.86 42.72
N PRO A 98 -5.90 -21.00 43.64
CA PRO A 98 -5.68 -21.14 45.08
C PRO A 98 -6.01 -22.57 45.54
N LYS A 99 -5.05 -23.29 46.12
CA LYS A 99 -5.18 -24.73 46.43
C LYS A 99 -6.14 -25.05 47.58
N THR A 100 -7.27 -25.66 47.22
CA THR A 100 -7.94 -26.81 47.89
C THR A 100 -7.64 -27.13 49.37
N LYS A 101 -8.69 -27.16 50.23
CA LYS A 101 -9.29 -28.43 50.74
C LYS A 101 -10.56 -28.27 51.62
N LYS A 102 -11.59 -29.02 51.22
CA LYS A 102 -12.66 -29.71 52.00
C LYS A 102 -12.95 -29.34 53.48
N ALA A 103 -14.18 -28.85 53.72
CA ALA A 103 -15.29 -29.57 54.39
C ALA A 103 -15.98 -28.96 55.65
N THR A 104 -17.31 -29.13 55.67
CA THR A 104 -18.25 -29.23 56.83
C THR A 104 -18.48 -28.05 57.79
N THR A 105 -19.57 -27.33 57.51
CA THR A 105 -20.66 -26.93 58.44
C THR A 105 -20.42 -26.04 59.68
N ALA A 106 -20.98 -24.82 59.57
CA ALA A 106 -21.90 -24.16 60.51
C ALA A 106 -21.38 -23.33 61.72
N GLN A 107 -22.24 -22.35 62.08
CA GLN A 107 -22.32 -21.54 63.32
C GLN A 107 -21.24 -20.47 63.67
N SER A 108 -21.54 -19.25 63.22
CA SER A 108 -21.66 -18.00 64.02
C SER A 108 -20.55 -17.46 64.95
N LYS A 109 -20.19 -16.18 64.66
CA LYS A 109 -19.96 -15.03 65.57
C LYS A 109 -18.65 -14.91 66.41
N LYS A 110 -18.04 -13.71 66.20
CA LYS A 110 -17.25 -12.82 67.12
C LYS A 110 -15.71 -12.90 67.20
N THR A 111 -15.13 -11.68 67.22
CA THR A 111 -13.87 -11.19 67.84
C THR A 111 -12.47 -11.67 67.39
N GLN A 112 -11.74 -10.76 66.73
CA GLN A 112 -10.43 -10.14 67.08
C GLN A 112 -9.62 -10.67 68.31
N PRO A 113 -8.28 -10.37 68.43
CA PRO A 113 -7.23 -10.25 67.39
C PRO A 113 -5.76 -10.66 67.81
N SER A 114 -4.82 -10.60 66.85
CA SER A 114 -3.42 -10.08 66.98
C SER A 114 -2.18 -10.96 67.35
N LYS A 115 -1.01 -10.48 66.85
CA LYS A 115 0.40 -10.50 67.39
C LYS A 115 1.40 -11.69 67.14
N LYS A 116 2.45 -11.35 66.36
CA LYS A 116 3.92 -11.44 66.63
C LYS A 116 4.70 -12.78 66.73
N SER A 117 5.50 -13.06 65.68
CA SER A 117 6.99 -13.29 65.64
C SER A 117 7.75 -14.20 66.63
N GLN A 118 8.67 -15.08 66.11
CA GLN A 118 10.15 -15.08 66.42
C GLN A 118 10.99 -16.08 65.54
N LYS A 119 12.24 -16.45 65.92
CA LYS A 119 13.37 -16.93 65.05
C LYS A 119 13.89 -18.39 65.31
N ARG A 120 14.71 -18.90 64.36
CA ARG A 120 15.82 -19.94 64.32
C ARG A 120 16.37 -20.51 65.67
N PRO A 121 17.06 -21.70 65.75
CA PRO A 121 17.99 -22.41 64.79
C PRO A 121 17.76 -23.96 64.68
N GLY A 122 18.63 -24.89 64.21
CA GLY A 122 19.87 -24.90 63.39
C GLY A 122 20.90 -26.06 63.69
N LYS A 123 21.70 -26.52 62.68
CA LYS A 123 22.69 -27.67 62.64
C LYS A 123 22.08 -29.09 62.66
N ARG A 124 22.74 -30.21 62.27
CA ARG A 124 24.18 -30.61 62.10
C ARG A 124 24.39 -31.67 60.96
N GLU A 125 25.63 -31.96 60.54
CA GLU A 125 26.00 -32.87 59.42
C GLU A 125 26.42 -34.33 59.77
N GLN A 126 26.41 -35.23 58.74
CA GLN A 126 27.34 -36.35 58.38
C GLN A 126 26.71 -37.10 57.15
N SER A 127 27.29 -37.42 55.96
CA SER A 127 28.62 -37.83 55.44
C SER A 127 28.86 -39.35 55.53
N VAL A 128 29.17 -40.16 54.49
CA VAL A 128 29.54 -40.02 53.04
C VAL A 128 28.79 -41.16 52.25
N ALA A 129 28.85 -41.53 50.95
CA ALA A 129 29.67 -41.29 49.72
C ALA A 129 28.75 -41.45 48.46
N SER A 130 29.14 -41.68 47.18
CA SER A 130 30.41 -41.93 46.46
C SER A 130 30.38 -41.40 45.01
N GLU A 131 31.52 -40.88 44.53
CA GLU A 131 32.05 -40.70 43.15
C GLU A 131 31.10 -40.44 41.92
N ALA A 132 31.40 -39.53 40.98
CA ALA A 132 32.66 -38.83 40.64
C ALA A 132 32.46 -37.34 40.20
N ASN A 133 33.56 -36.57 40.10
CA ASN A 133 33.64 -35.14 39.75
C ASN A 133 34.11 -34.93 38.29
N THR A 134 33.68 -33.94 37.47
CA THR A 134 33.62 -32.44 37.55
C THR A 134 35.00 -31.72 37.42
N PRO A 135 35.10 -30.39 37.12
CA PRO A 135 34.79 -29.79 35.81
C PRO A 135 35.87 -28.77 35.27
N HIS A 136 35.55 -28.10 34.15
CA HIS A 136 36.19 -26.96 33.43
C HIS A 136 37.27 -26.08 34.13
N PRO A 137 38.24 -25.60 33.31
CA PRO A 137 38.52 -24.15 33.26
C PRO A 137 38.69 -23.56 31.81
N TRP A 138 39.22 -22.33 31.73
CA TRP A 138 39.33 -21.40 30.58
C TRP A 138 40.59 -21.57 29.68
N THR A 139 40.67 -20.69 28.66
CA THR A 139 41.86 -20.14 27.93
C THR A 139 42.30 -20.81 26.62
N ALA A 140 43.25 -20.17 25.92
CA ALA A 140 43.42 -20.20 24.46
C ALA A 140 44.86 -20.59 24.02
N ASN A 141 45.10 -20.47 22.70
CA ASN A 141 46.38 -20.60 21.97
C ASN A 141 46.82 -22.02 21.49
N ILE A 142 46.48 -22.28 20.22
CA ILE A 142 47.33 -22.83 19.13
C ILE A 142 48.84 -22.87 19.48
N PRO A 143 49.57 -24.00 19.28
CA PRO A 143 50.05 -24.30 17.92
C PRO A 143 50.22 -25.78 17.47
N LEU A 144 49.91 -25.99 16.18
CA LEU A 144 50.71 -26.65 15.12
C LEU A 144 51.25 -28.10 15.26
N ASP A 145 50.92 -28.88 14.21
CA ASP A 145 51.83 -29.74 13.42
C ASP A 145 52.37 -31.08 14.01
N PHE A 146 52.70 -32.13 13.22
CA PHE A 146 52.59 -32.35 11.76
C PHE A 146 52.54 -33.86 11.41
N VAL A 147 52.11 -34.16 10.17
CA VAL A 147 52.56 -35.29 9.29
C VAL A 147 52.66 -36.71 9.86
N GLU A 148 51.89 -37.63 9.26
CA GLU A 148 52.54 -38.70 8.49
C GLU A 148 51.75 -39.05 7.21
N SER A 149 52.47 -39.20 6.09
CA SER A 149 51.93 -39.71 4.82
C SER A 149 53.02 -40.54 4.12
N GLN A 150 52.62 -41.54 3.34
CA GLN A 150 53.57 -42.54 2.84
C GLN A 150 54.47 -42.01 1.70
N ASN A 151 55.70 -41.64 2.08
CA ASN A 151 56.94 -42.18 1.50
C ASN A 151 57.26 -41.88 0.01
N ARG A 152 58.07 -40.81 -0.22
CA ARG A 152 58.94 -40.54 -1.43
C ARG A 152 58.19 -40.13 -2.73
N GLN A 153 58.70 -39.29 -3.63
CA GLN A 153 59.86 -38.36 -3.75
C GLN A 153 59.49 -37.33 -4.90
N LYS A 154 60.16 -36.20 -5.22
CA LYS A 154 61.50 -35.66 -4.91
C LYS A 154 61.54 -34.11 -5.08
N SER A 155 62.71 -33.50 -4.81
CA SER A 155 63.34 -32.25 -5.34
C SER A 155 62.62 -31.36 -6.39
N ALA A 156 62.84 -30.03 -6.47
CA ALA A 156 63.51 -29.04 -5.59
C ALA A 156 63.38 -27.59 -6.16
N SER A 157 63.63 -26.59 -5.30
CA SER A 157 64.23 -25.25 -5.58
C SER A 157 63.67 -24.26 -6.62
N ILE A 158 63.27 -23.08 -6.12
CA ILE A 158 63.65 -21.70 -6.55
C ILE A 158 63.12 -21.19 -7.94
N GLY A 159 62.80 -19.89 -8.02
CA GLY A 159 62.45 -19.15 -9.26
C GLY A 159 63.69 -18.57 -9.98
N PRO A 160 63.65 -17.37 -10.62
CA PRO A 160 62.55 -16.40 -10.77
C PRO A 160 62.30 -16.00 -12.26
N ASP A 161 61.72 -14.81 -12.48
CA ASP A 161 61.71 -14.01 -13.73
C ASP A 161 60.96 -14.57 -14.97
N GLY A 162 60.69 -13.68 -15.94
CA GLY A 162 60.18 -14.04 -17.28
C GLY A 162 59.01 -13.18 -17.78
N GLU A 163 59.30 -12.10 -18.51
CA GLU A 163 58.28 -11.29 -19.20
C GLU A 163 57.75 -11.93 -20.50
N SER A 164 56.71 -11.28 -21.05
CA SER A 164 56.46 -11.09 -22.50
C SER A 164 55.41 -11.96 -23.24
N GLN A 165 54.26 -11.31 -23.47
CA GLN A 165 53.64 -11.03 -24.78
C GLN A 165 53.21 -12.16 -25.76
N ALA A 166 51.88 -12.17 -25.98
CA ALA A 166 51.21 -11.94 -27.28
C ALA A 166 50.73 -13.12 -28.18
N ARG A 167 49.42 -13.05 -28.48
CA ARG A 167 48.70 -13.50 -29.72
C ARG A 167 48.62 -15.02 -29.98
N ALA A 168 47.65 -15.56 -30.72
CA ALA A 168 46.28 -15.13 -31.11
C ALA A 168 45.58 -16.35 -31.79
N SER A 169 44.28 -16.21 -32.15
CA SER A 169 43.47 -17.19 -32.93
C SER A 169 43.04 -18.45 -32.13
N VAL A 170 41.79 -18.93 -32.10
CA VAL A 170 40.66 -19.12 -33.05
C VAL A 170 40.64 -20.54 -33.67
N ASP A 171 39.48 -21.20 -33.55
CA ASP A 171 39.08 -22.56 -33.97
C ASP A 171 39.84 -23.76 -33.34
N GLY A 172 39.23 -24.93 -33.09
CA GLY A 172 37.80 -25.31 -33.17
C GLY A 172 37.55 -26.82 -32.97
N ALA A 173 36.25 -27.20 -32.86
CA ALA A 173 35.67 -28.55 -32.94
C ALA A 173 35.80 -29.59 -31.79
N THR A 174 34.63 -30.19 -31.48
CA THR A 174 34.33 -31.45 -30.74
C THR A 174 34.68 -32.71 -31.60
N PRO A 175 34.64 -34.01 -31.13
CA PRO A 175 33.46 -34.67 -30.50
C PRO A 175 33.65 -35.88 -29.53
N ALA A 176 32.54 -36.24 -28.83
CA ALA A 176 32.12 -37.57 -28.31
C ALA A 176 33.04 -38.39 -27.34
N GLY A 177 32.54 -39.32 -26.51
CA GLY A 177 31.15 -39.70 -26.14
C GLY A 177 30.99 -41.20 -25.74
N GLY A 178 30.19 -41.51 -24.70
CA GLY A 178 29.92 -42.87 -24.14
C GLY A 178 30.79 -43.19 -22.90
N ASP A 179 30.27 -43.60 -21.73
CA ASP A 179 29.46 -44.81 -21.35
C ASP A 179 30.37 -46.05 -21.08
N ASP A 180 30.22 -46.89 -20.03
CA ASP A 180 29.05 -47.11 -19.15
C ASP A 180 29.36 -47.81 -17.77
N MET A 181 28.29 -48.08 -16.99
CA MET A 181 28.17 -48.65 -15.61
C MET A 181 28.80 -50.03 -15.27
N ASP A 182 29.00 -50.30 -13.97
CA ASP A 182 28.20 -51.23 -13.10
C ASP A 182 28.59 -50.99 -11.61
N VAL A 183 27.76 -50.98 -10.54
CA VAL A 183 26.46 -51.59 -10.12
C VAL A 183 26.61 -52.91 -9.32
N ASP A 184 26.20 -52.88 -8.03
CA ASP A 184 25.46 -53.97 -7.34
C ASP A 184 24.71 -53.44 -6.09
N GLU A 185 23.74 -54.20 -5.56
CA GLU A 185 22.63 -53.72 -4.72
C GLU A 185 22.64 -54.18 -3.24
N ARG A 186 21.72 -53.61 -2.41
CA ARG A 186 20.65 -54.38 -1.75
C ARG A 186 19.59 -53.53 -1.04
N GLU A 187 18.32 -53.90 -1.22
CA GLU A 187 17.14 -53.31 -0.57
C GLU A 187 16.66 -54.08 0.68
N THR A 188 15.68 -53.52 1.40
CA THR A 188 14.51 -54.30 1.84
C THR A 188 13.30 -53.38 2.10
N GLU A 189 12.23 -53.51 1.30
CA GLU A 189 10.97 -52.78 1.52
C GLU A 189 10.06 -53.43 2.59
N VAL A 190 9.20 -52.61 3.21
CA VAL A 190 7.83 -53.04 3.57
C VAL A 190 6.84 -51.98 3.06
N LYS A 191 5.83 -52.42 2.29
CA LYS A 191 5.02 -51.56 1.42
C LYS A 191 3.85 -50.88 2.12
N LYS A 192 3.58 -49.63 1.70
CA LYS A 192 2.23 -49.07 1.63
C LYS A 192 1.97 -48.65 0.18
N GLU A 193 0.92 -49.20 -0.43
CA GLU A 193 0.58 -48.87 -1.82
C GLU A 193 0.07 -47.42 -1.93
N PRO A 194 0.55 -46.63 -2.91
CA PRO A 194 -0.02 -45.33 -3.22
C PRO A 194 -1.36 -45.50 -3.96
N ALA A 195 -2.44 -44.98 -3.36
CA ALA A 195 -3.80 -45.18 -3.85
C ALA A 195 -4.06 -44.64 -5.27
N GLU A 196 -4.99 -45.28 -5.99
CA GLU A 196 -5.31 -44.94 -7.37
C GLU A 196 -5.90 -43.53 -7.56
N PHE A 197 -5.49 -42.88 -8.65
CA PHE A 197 -5.90 -41.51 -9.00
C PHE A 197 -7.32 -41.47 -9.61
N SER A 198 -8.34 -41.62 -8.77
CA SER A 198 -9.75 -41.45 -9.17
C SER A 198 -10.15 -39.97 -9.15
N ARG A 199 -10.56 -39.46 -10.32
CA ARG A 199 -10.95 -38.05 -10.53
C ARG A 199 -12.13 -37.64 -9.66
N GLU A 200 -13.11 -38.52 -9.52
CA GLU A 200 -14.30 -38.31 -8.70
C GLU A 200 -13.94 -38.26 -7.21
N VAL A 201 -13.05 -39.15 -6.75
CA VAL A 201 -12.59 -39.18 -5.35
C VAL A 201 -11.72 -37.97 -5.02
N GLU A 202 -10.86 -37.51 -5.93
CA GLU A 202 -10.07 -36.29 -5.72
C GLU A 202 -10.97 -35.04 -5.69
N ILE A 203 -11.98 -34.96 -6.56
CA ILE A 203 -12.97 -33.86 -6.53
C ILE A 203 -13.78 -33.87 -5.21
N GLU A 204 -14.11 -35.04 -4.66
CA GLU A 204 -14.80 -35.15 -3.37
C GLU A 204 -13.86 -34.83 -2.19
N LYS A 205 -12.59 -35.24 -2.27
CA LYS A 205 -11.53 -34.88 -1.32
C LYS A 205 -11.26 -33.36 -1.32
N LEU A 206 -11.33 -32.71 -2.48
CA LEU A 206 -11.31 -31.25 -2.63
C LEU A 206 -12.66 -30.58 -2.32
N ARG A 207 -13.70 -31.33 -1.92
CA ARG A 207 -14.95 -30.83 -1.33
C ARG A 207 -14.94 -30.88 0.20
N THR A 208 -14.26 -31.85 0.82
CA THR A 208 -14.17 -31.98 2.29
C THR A 208 -12.84 -31.55 2.92
N SER A 209 -11.72 -31.60 2.19
CA SER A 209 -10.36 -31.40 2.76
C SER A 209 -9.44 -30.44 1.98
N GLY A 210 -9.99 -29.60 1.11
CA GLY A 210 -9.21 -28.59 0.37
C GLY A 210 -8.64 -27.51 1.29
N SER A 211 -7.32 -27.55 1.53
CA SER A 211 -6.57 -26.54 2.28
C SER A 211 -6.25 -25.35 1.38
N MET A 212 -6.81 -24.18 1.71
CA MET A 212 -6.76 -22.95 0.90
C MET A 212 -6.23 -21.78 1.75
N THR A 213 -5.02 -21.93 2.30
CA THR A 213 -4.36 -20.89 3.12
C THR A 213 -2.85 -20.84 2.89
N GLN A 214 -2.40 -19.93 2.03
CA GLN A 214 -1.02 -19.41 2.07
C GLN A 214 -0.92 -18.04 2.76
N ASN A 215 -2.05 -17.35 2.99
CA ASN A 215 -2.11 -16.17 3.85
C ASN A 215 -3.38 -16.22 4.72
N PRO A 216 -3.30 -16.26 6.07
CA PRO A 216 -4.48 -16.35 6.94
C PRO A 216 -5.40 -15.11 6.91
N THR A 217 -4.89 -13.97 6.44
CA THR A 217 -5.52 -12.65 6.56
C THR A 217 -6.75 -12.43 5.66
N GLU A 218 -6.86 -13.13 4.52
CA GLU A 218 -8.01 -12.97 3.60
C GLU A 218 -9.19 -13.91 3.92
N VAL A 219 -9.01 -14.90 4.81
CA VAL A 219 -9.85 -16.10 4.98
C VAL A 219 -11.25 -15.83 5.55
N SER A 220 -11.57 -14.58 5.92
CA SER A 220 -12.83 -14.20 6.60
C SER A 220 -13.59 -13.01 5.99
N ARG A 221 -13.30 -12.57 4.76
CA ARG A 221 -14.15 -11.58 4.08
C ARG A 221 -15.50 -12.22 3.67
N ILE A 222 -16.47 -12.12 4.58
CA ILE A 222 -17.88 -12.51 4.40
C ILE A 222 -18.40 -11.98 3.06
N ARG A 223 -19.10 -12.82 2.30
CA ARG A 223 -19.69 -12.43 1.02
C ARG A 223 -20.66 -11.28 1.22
N ASN A 224 -20.53 -10.22 0.43
CA ASN A 224 -21.42 -9.06 0.54
C ASN A 224 -22.74 -9.26 -0.24
N ILE A 225 -22.68 -9.77 -1.47
CA ILE A 225 -23.84 -10.01 -2.34
C ILE A 225 -24.45 -11.40 -2.09
N SER A 226 -25.77 -11.46 -1.91
CA SER A 226 -26.50 -12.72 -1.68
C SER A 226 -26.81 -13.48 -2.97
N LYS A 227 -27.30 -12.79 -4.00
CA LYS A 227 -27.76 -13.40 -5.27
C LYS A 227 -27.60 -12.44 -6.45
N VAL A 228 -27.31 -12.97 -7.63
CA VAL A 228 -27.12 -12.20 -8.87
C VAL A 228 -27.94 -12.80 -10.00
N GLN A 229 -28.79 -12.00 -10.65
CA GLN A 229 -29.45 -12.42 -11.90
C GLN A 229 -28.55 -12.07 -13.09
N PHE A 230 -28.15 -13.07 -13.88
CA PHE A 230 -27.33 -12.91 -15.08
C PHE A 230 -28.00 -13.60 -16.28
N GLY A 231 -28.60 -12.78 -17.16
CA GLY A 231 -29.39 -13.29 -18.29
C GLY A 231 -30.62 -14.06 -17.82
N ARG A 232 -30.64 -15.38 -18.06
CA ARG A 232 -31.71 -16.30 -17.60
C ARG A 232 -31.32 -17.15 -16.38
N PHE A 233 -30.18 -16.88 -15.76
CA PHE A 233 -29.62 -17.69 -14.68
C PHE A 233 -29.48 -16.88 -13.40
N ASP A 234 -29.85 -17.50 -12.29
CA ASP A 234 -29.52 -17.01 -10.96
C ASP A 234 -28.16 -17.58 -10.55
N LEU A 235 -27.22 -16.69 -10.21
CA LEU A 235 -25.87 -17.01 -9.79
C LEU A 235 -25.67 -16.63 -8.30
N TYR A 236 -24.93 -17.47 -7.60
CA TYR A 236 -24.63 -17.31 -6.18
C TYR A 236 -23.12 -17.09 -6.02
N PRO A 237 -22.66 -15.89 -5.58
CA PRO A 237 -21.24 -15.60 -5.38
C PRO A 237 -20.53 -16.60 -4.46
N TRP A 238 -19.27 -16.90 -4.76
CA TRP A 238 -18.39 -17.78 -3.98
C TRP A 238 -17.43 -17.00 -3.07
N TYR A 239 -17.14 -15.75 -3.43
CA TYR A 239 -16.20 -14.87 -2.74
C TYR A 239 -16.76 -13.45 -2.62
N PHE A 240 -16.22 -12.66 -1.70
CA PHE A 240 -16.46 -11.22 -1.61
C PHE A 240 -16.06 -10.53 -2.92
N SER A 241 -16.88 -9.57 -3.40
CA SER A 241 -16.56 -8.73 -4.57
C SER A 241 -16.92 -7.26 -4.31
N PRO A 242 -16.01 -6.29 -4.57
CA PRO A 242 -16.16 -4.88 -4.20
C PRO A 242 -17.07 -4.10 -5.17
N TYR A 243 -18.35 -4.50 -5.21
CA TYR A 243 -19.44 -3.66 -5.69
C TYR A 243 -19.72 -2.54 -4.68
N PRO A 244 -20.27 -1.39 -5.12
CA PRO A 244 -20.65 -0.32 -4.20
C PRO A 244 -21.61 -0.81 -3.12
N GLU A 245 -21.44 -0.30 -1.89
CA GLU A 245 -22.10 -0.82 -0.68
C GLU A 245 -23.63 -1.00 -0.82
N VAL A 246 -24.28 -0.06 -1.52
CA VAL A 246 -25.73 -0.06 -1.82
C VAL A 246 -26.21 -1.42 -2.36
N PHE A 247 -25.43 -2.07 -3.23
CA PHE A 247 -25.78 -3.36 -3.84
C PHE A 247 -25.62 -4.57 -2.89
N SER A 248 -25.02 -4.39 -1.71
CA SER A 248 -24.86 -5.43 -0.68
C SER A 248 -26.09 -5.53 0.24
N GLN A 249 -26.89 -4.46 0.30
CA GLN A 249 -28.18 -4.36 1.01
C GLN A 249 -29.36 -4.86 0.16
N GLU A 250 -29.14 -5.04 -1.16
CA GLU A 250 -30.12 -5.61 -2.09
C GLU A 250 -30.15 -7.14 -2.02
N ASP A 251 -31.34 -7.72 -2.17
CA ASP A 251 -31.55 -9.17 -2.15
C ASP A 251 -31.10 -9.85 -3.47
N VAL A 252 -31.20 -9.13 -4.59
CA VAL A 252 -30.78 -9.58 -5.92
C VAL A 252 -30.12 -8.43 -6.69
N VAL A 253 -28.91 -8.65 -7.20
CA VAL A 253 -28.26 -7.71 -8.14
C VAL A 253 -28.53 -8.17 -9.57
N PHE A 254 -29.12 -7.31 -10.39
CA PHE A 254 -29.47 -7.60 -11.79
C PHE A 254 -28.35 -7.12 -12.73
N ILE A 255 -27.73 -8.04 -13.46
CA ILE A 255 -26.60 -7.74 -14.37
C ILE A 255 -26.99 -8.04 -15.82
N CYS A 256 -26.78 -7.07 -16.71
CA CYS A 256 -27.06 -7.21 -18.13
C CYS A 256 -25.98 -8.05 -18.82
N GLU A 257 -26.37 -9.19 -19.41
CA GLU A 257 -25.43 -10.18 -19.97
C GLU A 257 -24.56 -9.70 -21.15
N PHE A 258 -24.90 -8.55 -21.76
CA PHE A 258 -24.16 -7.98 -22.90
C PHE A 258 -23.24 -6.83 -22.50
N CYS A 259 -23.73 -5.83 -21.76
CA CYS A 259 -22.96 -4.64 -21.37
C CYS A 259 -22.37 -4.71 -19.95
N LEU A 260 -22.71 -5.75 -19.18
CA LEU A 260 -22.29 -6.01 -17.81
C LEU A 260 -22.66 -4.93 -16.77
N CYS A 261 -23.46 -3.93 -17.14
CA CYS A 261 -24.03 -2.97 -16.20
C CYS A 261 -24.96 -3.65 -15.19
N TYR A 262 -24.87 -3.20 -13.93
CA TYR A 262 -25.52 -3.78 -12.76
C TYR A 262 -26.54 -2.83 -12.11
N TYR A 263 -27.62 -3.38 -11.57
CA TYR A 263 -28.78 -2.66 -11.04
C TYR A 263 -29.33 -3.36 -9.78
N GLY A 264 -29.81 -2.59 -8.79
CA GLY A 264 -30.53 -3.13 -7.62
C GLY A 264 -32.03 -3.32 -7.91
N ASP A 265 -32.67 -2.28 -8.44
CA ASP A 265 -34.10 -2.36 -8.79
C ASP A 265 -34.35 -3.09 -10.12
N GLU A 266 -35.21 -4.12 -10.09
CA GLU A 266 -35.73 -4.79 -11.30
C GLU A 266 -36.34 -3.78 -12.30
N LYS A 267 -37.07 -2.78 -11.80
CA LYS A 267 -37.67 -1.71 -12.64
C LYS A 267 -36.60 -0.86 -13.35
N ALA A 268 -35.43 -0.67 -12.75
CA ALA A 268 -34.30 -0.01 -13.41
C ALA A 268 -33.67 -0.92 -14.47
N PHE A 269 -33.43 -2.19 -14.14
CA PHE A 269 -32.93 -3.21 -15.06
C PHE A 269 -33.84 -3.39 -16.29
N ALA A 270 -35.15 -3.49 -16.11
CA ALA A 270 -36.13 -3.61 -17.19
C ALA A 270 -36.13 -2.38 -18.13
N ARG A 271 -36.00 -1.16 -17.58
CA ARG A 271 -35.82 0.07 -18.38
C ARG A 271 -34.49 0.07 -19.14
N HIS A 272 -33.41 -0.43 -18.54
CA HIS A 272 -32.12 -0.59 -19.21
C HIS A 272 -32.19 -1.62 -20.35
N ARG A 273 -32.77 -2.81 -20.12
CA ARG A 273 -32.86 -3.88 -21.14
C ARG A 273 -33.73 -3.48 -22.34
N ARG A 274 -34.67 -2.54 -22.18
CA ARG A 274 -35.41 -1.91 -23.30
C ARG A 274 -34.62 -0.85 -24.08
N LYS A 275 -33.48 -0.36 -23.55
CA LYS A 275 -32.62 0.67 -24.15
C LYS A 275 -31.23 0.15 -24.57
N CYS A 276 -30.83 -1.03 -24.12
CA CYS A 276 -29.52 -1.62 -24.40
C CYS A 276 -29.48 -2.12 -25.85
N THR A 277 -28.74 -1.40 -26.71
CA THR A 277 -28.50 -1.78 -28.12
C THR A 277 -27.40 -2.84 -28.27
N LEU A 278 -26.55 -3.01 -27.26
CA LEU A 278 -25.43 -3.95 -27.29
C LEU A 278 -25.90 -5.41 -27.20
N GLN A 279 -25.50 -6.24 -28.17
CA GLN A 279 -25.83 -7.67 -28.25
C GLN A 279 -24.60 -8.60 -28.28
N HIS A 280 -23.38 -8.06 -28.19
CA HIS A 280 -22.13 -8.81 -28.14
C HIS A 280 -21.08 -8.02 -27.34
N PRO A 281 -19.96 -8.62 -26.91
CA PRO A 281 -18.89 -7.89 -26.23
C PRO A 281 -18.30 -6.78 -27.13
N PRO A 282 -17.94 -5.59 -26.58
CA PRO A 282 -17.65 -4.39 -27.37
C PRO A 282 -16.20 -4.35 -27.90
N GLY A 283 -15.76 -5.42 -28.57
CA GLY A 283 -14.42 -5.57 -29.15
C GLY A 283 -14.42 -6.23 -30.53
N ASN A 284 -13.24 -6.60 -31.00
CA ASN A 284 -13.04 -7.25 -32.30
C ASN A 284 -13.36 -8.74 -32.19
N GLU A 285 -14.16 -9.31 -33.09
CA GLU A 285 -14.31 -10.77 -33.18
C GLU A 285 -13.10 -11.35 -33.91
N ILE A 286 -12.32 -12.21 -33.24
CA ILE A 286 -11.01 -12.70 -33.74
C ILE A 286 -11.02 -14.21 -34.07
N TYR A 287 -12.09 -14.92 -33.71
CA TYR A 287 -12.31 -16.31 -34.06
C TYR A 287 -13.80 -16.62 -33.99
N ARG A 288 -14.28 -17.38 -34.98
CA ARG A 288 -15.68 -17.84 -35.10
C ARG A 288 -15.70 -19.27 -35.61
N ASN A 289 -16.35 -20.17 -34.88
CA ASN A 289 -16.57 -21.56 -35.31
C ASN A 289 -17.88 -22.09 -34.72
N ASP A 290 -18.77 -22.60 -35.57
CA ASP A 290 -20.13 -23.05 -35.23
C ASP A 290 -20.92 -22.06 -34.37
N ASP A 291 -21.18 -22.39 -33.10
CA ASP A 291 -21.90 -21.58 -32.12
C ASP A 291 -20.98 -20.71 -31.23
N ILE A 292 -19.66 -20.81 -31.38
CA ILE A 292 -18.67 -20.16 -30.49
C ILE A 292 -17.93 -19.02 -31.22
N SER A 293 -17.88 -17.86 -30.56
CA SER A 293 -17.12 -16.67 -31.00
C SER A 293 -16.24 -16.12 -29.87
N PHE A 294 -15.00 -15.74 -30.20
CA PHE A 294 -14.07 -15.05 -29.31
C PHE A 294 -13.92 -13.58 -29.71
N PHE A 295 -14.02 -12.69 -28.72
CA PHE A 295 -13.83 -11.25 -28.88
C PHE A 295 -12.58 -10.77 -28.14
N GLU A 296 -11.70 -10.05 -28.82
CA GLU A 296 -10.59 -9.30 -28.22
C GLU A 296 -11.07 -7.91 -27.81
N ILE A 297 -10.85 -7.55 -26.55
CA ILE A 297 -11.27 -6.28 -25.97
C ILE A 297 -10.07 -5.64 -25.26
N ASP A 298 -9.67 -4.46 -25.72
CA ASP A 298 -8.68 -3.63 -25.03
C ASP A 298 -9.31 -2.94 -23.81
N GLY A 299 -8.80 -3.24 -22.61
CA GLY A 299 -9.28 -2.65 -21.36
C GLY A 299 -9.13 -1.13 -21.31
N ARG A 300 -8.12 -0.54 -21.98
CA ARG A 300 -7.94 0.91 -22.09
C ARG A 300 -9.01 1.56 -22.99
N ARG A 301 -9.55 0.82 -23.97
CA ARG A 301 -10.63 1.28 -24.86
C ARG A 301 -12.02 1.08 -24.25
N GLN A 302 -12.22 -0.02 -23.51
CA GLN A 302 -13.54 -0.42 -22.97
C GLN A 302 -13.57 -0.51 -21.44
N ARG A 303 -12.92 0.46 -20.76
CA ARG A 303 -12.71 0.48 -19.30
C ARG A 303 -13.93 0.07 -18.48
N THR A 304 -15.09 0.68 -18.73
CA THR A 304 -16.33 0.38 -17.98
C THR A 304 -16.77 -1.07 -18.13
N TRP A 305 -16.71 -1.62 -19.35
CA TRP A 305 -17.11 -3.00 -19.62
C TRP A 305 -16.13 -4.00 -18.97
N CYS A 306 -14.82 -3.75 -19.11
CA CYS A 306 -13.78 -4.59 -18.52
C CYS A 306 -13.76 -4.51 -16.97
N ARG A 307 -14.03 -3.34 -16.38
CA ARG A 307 -14.21 -3.17 -14.92
C ARG A 307 -15.43 -3.97 -14.42
N ASN A 308 -16.56 -3.86 -15.11
CA ASN A 308 -17.76 -4.65 -14.79
C ASN A 308 -17.50 -6.16 -14.89
N LEU A 309 -16.76 -6.61 -15.91
CA LEU A 309 -16.32 -8.01 -16.03
C LEU A 309 -15.41 -8.41 -14.86
N CYS A 310 -14.45 -7.59 -14.46
CA CYS A 310 -13.56 -7.88 -13.33
C CYS A 310 -14.33 -7.99 -12.00
N LEU A 311 -15.27 -7.09 -11.74
CA LEU A 311 -16.15 -7.14 -10.56
C LEU A 311 -17.01 -8.41 -10.54
N LEU A 312 -17.65 -8.75 -11.66
CA LEU A 312 -18.37 -10.02 -11.85
C LEU A 312 -17.45 -11.24 -11.63
N SER A 313 -16.17 -11.13 -12.00
CA SER A 313 -15.20 -12.22 -11.86
C SER A 313 -14.74 -12.44 -10.43
N LYS A 314 -14.54 -11.37 -9.65
CA LYS A 314 -14.13 -11.45 -8.24
C LYS A 314 -15.17 -12.15 -7.36
N MET A 315 -16.43 -12.25 -7.81
CA MET A 315 -17.45 -13.10 -7.16
C MET A 315 -17.11 -14.60 -7.20
N PHE A 316 -16.33 -15.05 -8.17
CA PHE A 316 -16.05 -16.46 -8.46
C PHE A 316 -14.56 -16.82 -8.48
N LEU A 317 -13.69 -15.83 -8.26
CA LEU A 317 -12.24 -15.97 -8.15
C LEU A 317 -11.75 -15.36 -6.84
N ASP A 318 -10.93 -16.11 -6.11
CA ASP A 318 -10.38 -15.67 -4.83
C ASP A 318 -9.30 -14.60 -5.05
N HIS A 319 -8.14 -15.02 -5.57
CA HIS A 319 -6.97 -14.18 -5.83
C HIS A 319 -7.13 -13.36 -7.14
N LYS A 320 -8.07 -12.41 -7.15
CA LYS A 320 -8.14 -11.35 -8.18
C LYS A 320 -7.88 -9.99 -7.56
N THR A 321 -6.62 -9.60 -7.51
CA THR A 321 -6.11 -8.33 -6.98
C THR A 321 -6.54 -7.12 -7.82
N LEU A 322 -6.36 -7.20 -9.14
CA LEU A 322 -6.66 -6.11 -10.07
C LEU A 322 -8.08 -6.24 -10.66
N TYR A 323 -8.93 -5.25 -10.36
CA TYR A 323 -10.32 -5.19 -10.85
C TYR A 323 -10.81 -3.79 -11.28
N TYR A 324 -10.18 -2.71 -10.81
CA TYR A 324 -10.40 -1.37 -11.37
C TYR A 324 -9.38 -1.03 -12.48
N ASP A 325 -8.14 -1.47 -12.37
CA ASP A 325 -7.10 -1.14 -13.35
C ASP A 325 -7.01 -2.19 -14.44
N VAL A 326 -7.76 -1.91 -15.51
CA VAL A 326 -7.94 -2.78 -16.68
C VAL A 326 -7.12 -2.33 -17.90
N ASP A 327 -6.54 -1.13 -17.84
CA ASP A 327 -5.76 -0.50 -18.90
C ASP A 327 -4.55 -1.32 -19.43
N PRO A 328 -3.76 -2.03 -18.60
CA PRO A 328 -2.63 -2.83 -19.10
C PRO A 328 -3.03 -4.20 -19.68
N PHE A 329 -4.33 -4.57 -19.65
CA PHE A 329 -4.82 -5.88 -20.07
C PHE A 329 -5.56 -5.85 -21.42
N LEU A 330 -5.40 -6.93 -22.18
CA LEU A 330 -6.38 -7.39 -23.17
C LEU A 330 -7.28 -8.46 -22.54
N PHE A 331 -8.54 -8.48 -22.93
CA PHE A 331 -9.54 -9.45 -22.49
C PHE A 331 -10.02 -10.26 -23.70
N TYR A 332 -9.84 -11.58 -23.65
CA TYR A 332 -10.25 -12.53 -24.68
C TYR A 332 -11.52 -13.25 -24.22
N VAL A 333 -12.66 -12.78 -24.72
CA VAL A 333 -13.99 -13.09 -24.23
C VAL A 333 -14.67 -14.12 -25.13
N MET A 334 -14.93 -15.30 -24.60
CA MET A 334 -15.59 -16.39 -25.28
C MET A 334 -17.11 -16.31 -25.07
N THR A 335 -17.86 -16.46 -26.17
CA THR A 335 -19.31 -16.35 -26.18
C THR A 335 -19.96 -17.49 -26.97
N THR A 336 -21.24 -17.76 -26.68
CA THR A 336 -22.12 -18.58 -27.52
C THR A 336 -23.12 -17.69 -28.25
N ARG A 337 -23.29 -17.91 -29.55
CA ARG A 337 -24.11 -17.10 -30.45
C ARG A 337 -25.52 -17.69 -30.57
N THR A 338 -26.53 -16.88 -30.29
CA THR A 338 -27.96 -17.21 -30.53
C THR A 338 -28.62 -16.11 -31.35
N GLU A 339 -29.89 -16.32 -31.72
CA GLU A 339 -30.76 -15.30 -32.35
C GLU A 339 -30.86 -13.99 -31.54
N LYS A 340 -30.54 -14.01 -30.24
CA LYS A 340 -30.60 -12.85 -29.34
C LYS A 340 -29.26 -12.15 -29.10
N GLY A 341 -28.18 -12.64 -29.71
CA GLY A 341 -26.83 -12.10 -29.56
C GLY A 341 -25.79 -13.12 -29.09
N CYS A 342 -24.63 -12.61 -28.67
CA CYS A 342 -23.48 -13.39 -28.19
C CYS A 342 -23.41 -13.34 -26.66
N HIS A 343 -23.71 -14.47 -26.01
CA HIS A 343 -23.81 -14.59 -24.55
C HIS A 343 -22.49 -15.05 -23.94
N LEU A 344 -22.05 -14.40 -22.86
CA LEU A 344 -20.79 -14.70 -22.15
C LEU A 344 -20.74 -16.15 -21.63
N LEU A 345 -19.75 -16.92 -22.10
CA LEU A 345 -19.41 -18.26 -21.58
C LEU A 345 -18.28 -18.19 -20.53
N GLY A 346 -17.32 -17.30 -20.77
CA GLY A 346 -16.11 -17.13 -19.98
C GLY A 346 -15.10 -16.26 -20.70
N TYR A 347 -13.95 -16.01 -20.08
CA TYR A 347 -12.87 -15.23 -20.68
C TYR A 347 -11.52 -15.59 -20.06
N PHE A 348 -10.45 -15.08 -20.66
CA PHE A 348 -9.20 -14.84 -19.96
C PHE A 348 -8.67 -13.42 -20.24
N SER A 349 -7.82 -12.90 -19.36
CA SER A 349 -7.05 -11.68 -19.62
C SER A 349 -5.57 -12.01 -19.84
N LYS A 350 -4.90 -11.19 -20.64
CA LYS A 350 -3.46 -11.24 -20.90
C LYS A 350 -2.90 -9.81 -20.76
N GLU A 351 -1.74 -9.67 -20.14
CA GLU A 351 -1.03 -8.39 -20.10
C GLU A 351 -0.52 -8.01 -21.50
N LYS A 352 -0.50 -6.72 -21.81
CA LYS A 352 0.05 -6.20 -23.08
C LYS A 352 1.56 -6.37 -23.16
N GLU A 353 2.23 -6.34 -22.02
CA GLU A 353 3.65 -6.54 -21.83
C GLU A 353 3.83 -7.14 -20.43
N SER A 354 4.25 -8.41 -20.35
CA SER A 354 4.43 -9.15 -19.10
C SER A 354 5.91 -9.43 -18.88
N ALA A 355 6.46 -9.01 -17.75
CA ALA A 355 7.89 -9.12 -17.45
C ALA A 355 8.37 -10.60 -17.36
N GLU A 356 7.51 -11.48 -16.86
CA GLU A 356 7.77 -12.92 -16.72
C GLU A 356 7.26 -13.75 -17.92
N GLY A 357 6.75 -13.09 -18.97
CA GLY A 357 6.33 -13.75 -20.22
C GLY A 357 4.98 -14.47 -20.15
N TYR A 358 4.12 -14.16 -19.19
CA TYR A 358 2.83 -14.86 -19.03
C TYR A 358 1.88 -14.62 -20.23
N ASN A 359 1.28 -15.71 -20.73
CA ASN A 359 0.29 -15.65 -21.82
C ASN A 359 -1.15 -15.50 -21.34
N LEU A 360 -1.37 -15.67 -20.03
CA LEU A 360 -2.66 -15.61 -19.39
C LEU A 360 -2.48 -15.24 -17.92
N ALA A 361 -3.20 -14.19 -17.49
CA ALA A 361 -3.24 -13.72 -16.11
C ALA A 361 -4.45 -14.33 -15.37
N CYS A 362 -5.63 -13.73 -15.57
CA CYS A 362 -6.88 -14.19 -14.99
C CYS A 362 -7.69 -15.06 -15.99
N ILE A 363 -8.27 -16.17 -15.55
CA ILE A 363 -9.20 -17.01 -16.34
C ILE A 363 -10.48 -17.32 -15.56
N LEU A 364 -11.64 -17.21 -16.23
CA LEU A 364 -12.92 -17.61 -15.66
C LEU A 364 -13.82 -18.29 -16.70
N THR A 365 -14.29 -19.51 -16.38
CA THR A 365 -15.50 -20.08 -16.99
C THR A 365 -16.68 -19.80 -16.07
N MET A 366 -17.73 -19.14 -16.59
CA MET A 366 -18.91 -18.77 -15.80
C MET A 366 -19.55 -20.01 -15.15
N PRO A 367 -20.01 -19.96 -13.88
CA PRO A 367 -20.41 -21.14 -13.11
C PRO A 367 -21.41 -22.07 -13.83
N GLN A 368 -22.44 -21.51 -14.46
CA GLN A 368 -23.48 -22.23 -15.22
C GLN A 368 -22.96 -22.96 -16.48
N TYR A 369 -21.72 -22.70 -16.90
CA TYR A 369 -21.06 -23.30 -18.06
C TYR A 369 -19.84 -24.17 -17.69
N GLN A 370 -19.49 -24.28 -16.41
CA GLN A 370 -18.43 -25.18 -15.95
C GLN A 370 -18.74 -26.66 -16.27
N ARG A 371 -17.69 -27.50 -16.25
CA ARG A 371 -17.71 -28.93 -16.62
C ARG A 371 -18.11 -29.25 -18.09
N LYS A 372 -18.53 -28.27 -18.90
CA LYS A 372 -18.91 -28.45 -20.33
C LYS A 372 -17.74 -28.38 -21.33
N GLY A 373 -16.50 -28.40 -20.83
CA GLY A 373 -15.25 -28.34 -21.62
C GLY A 373 -14.71 -26.93 -21.92
N TYR A 374 -15.48 -25.88 -21.64
CA TYR A 374 -15.14 -24.49 -21.99
C TYR A 374 -13.82 -23.98 -21.39
N GLY A 375 -13.45 -24.39 -20.16
CA GLY A 375 -12.15 -24.03 -19.57
C GLY A 375 -10.95 -24.55 -20.37
N ARG A 376 -11.03 -25.78 -20.91
CA ARG A 376 -9.99 -26.33 -21.81
C ARG A 376 -9.90 -25.53 -23.12
N LEU A 377 -11.02 -25.00 -23.59
CA LEU A 377 -11.06 -24.21 -24.83
C LEU A 377 -10.44 -22.81 -24.64
N LEU A 378 -10.66 -22.17 -23.49
CA LEU A 378 -9.98 -20.92 -23.11
C LEU A 378 -8.46 -21.13 -23.00
N ILE A 379 -8.02 -22.19 -22.30
CA ILE A 379 -6.60 -22.54 -22.19
C ILE A 379 -5.99 -22.85 -23.55
N GLN A 380 -6.65 -23.65 -24.40
CA GLN A 380 -6.16 -23.92 -25.75
C GLN A 380 -6.00 -22.61 -26.55
N PHE A 381 -6.94 -21.67 -26.42
CA PHE A 381 -6.89 -20.41 -27.14
C PHE A 381 -5.70 -19.52 -26.74
N SER A 382 -5.30 -19.46 -25.46
CA SER A 382 -4.13 -18.65 -25.05
C SER A 382 -2.80 -19.20 -25.58
N TYR A 383 -2.64 -20.53 -25.66
CA TYR A 383 -1.48 -21.15 -26.32
C TYR A 383 -1.50 -20.97 -27.85
N GLU A 384 -2.66 -21.02 -28.50
CA GLU A 384 -2.76 -20.72 -29.93
C GLU A 384 -2.36 -19.26 -30.26
N LEU A 385 -2.76 -18.29 -29.44
CA LEU A 385 -2.27 -16.90 -29.58
C LEU A 385 -0.76 -16.80 -29.37
N SER A 386 -0.21 -17.54 -28.39
CA SER A 386 1.24 -17.57 -28.11
C SER A 386 2.02 -18.14 -29.30
N ARG A 387 1.49 -19.20 -29.93
CA ARG A 387 2.03 -19.80 -31.16
C ARG A 387 2.01 -18.83 -32.34
N ILE A 388 0.96 -18.02 -32.49
CA ILE A 388 0.87 -16.98 -33.53
C ILE A 388 1.80 -15.78 -33.24
N GLU A 389 2.09 -15.48 -31.97
CA GLU A 389 3.12 -14.50 -31.58
C GLU A 389 4.56 -14.99 -31.79
N GLY A 390 4.78 -16.28 -32.03
CA GLY A 390 6.11 -16.89 -32.04
C GLY A 390 6.79 -16.90 -30.66
N LYS A 391 6.00 -16.97 -29.58
CA LYS A 391 6.46 -16.93 -28.19
C LYS A 391 6.08 -18.18 -27.41
N LEU A 392 6.94 -18.58 -26.48
CA LEU A 392 6.59 -19.51 -25.42
C LEU A 392 5.72 -18.80 -24.38
N GLY A 393 4.71 -19.49 -23.85
CA GLY A 393 3.80 -18.96 -22.84
C GLY A 393 3.67 -19.85 -21.61
N SER A 394 3.34 -19.21 -20.48
CA SER A 394 2.97 -19.83 -19.21
C SER A 394 1.78 -19.06 -18.63
N PRO A 395 0.91 -19.66 -17.80
CA PRO A 395 -0.06 -18.90 -16.99
C PRO A 395 0.62 -18.27 -15.77
N GLU A 396 0.06 -17.15 -15.31
CA GLU A 396 0.42 -16.48 -14.05
C GLU A 396 0.36 -17.46 -12.86
N LYS A 397 1.33 -17.31 -11.93
CA LYS A 397 1.54 -18.19 -10.77
C LYS A 397 1.40 -17.37 -9.48
N PRO A 398 0.77 -17.89 -8.41
CA PRO A 398 0.31 -19.27 -8.22
C PRO A 398 -1.05 -19.59 -8.86
N LEU A 399 -1.19 -20.82 -9.35
CA LEU A 399 -2.46 -21.34 -9.87
C LEU A 399 -3.40 -21.77 -8.72
N SER A 400 -4.66 -21.35 -8.76
CA SER A 400 -5.71 -21.93 -7.91
C SER A 400 -5.92 -23.43 -8.18
N ASP A 401 -6.36 -24.22 -7.19
CA ASP A 401 -6.57 -25.68 -7.31
C ASP A 401 -7.28 -26.12 -8.61
N LEU A 402 -8.38 -25.44 -8.95
CA LEU A 402 -9.19 -25.75 -10.13
C LEU A 402 -8.48 -25.35 -11.43
N GLY A 403 -7.66 -24.30 -11.39
CA GLY A 403 -6.74 -23.92 -12.46
C GLY A 403 -5.64 -24.95 -12.64
N LEU A 404 -4.95 -25.34 -11.56
CA LEU A 404 -3.86 -26.32 -11.54
C LEU A 404 -4.31 -27.68 -12.10
N LEU A 405 -5.48 -28.18 -11.70
CA LEU A 405 -6.07 -29.40 -12.28
C LEU A 405 -6.38 -29.26 -13.77
N SER A 406 -6.86 -28.08 -14.20
CA SER A 406 -7.20 -27.81 -15.61
C SER A 406 -5.95 -27.71 -16.49
N TYR A 407 -4.90 -27.03 -16.02
CA TYR A 407 -3.61 -26.93 -16.70
C TYR A 407 -2.87 -28.26 -16.73
N ARG A 408 -2.78 -28.99 -15.60
CA ARG A 408 -2.16 -30.33 -15.57
C ARG A 408 -2.82 -31.31 -16.53
N GLN A 409 -4.15 -31.30 -16.66
CA GLN A 409 -4.83 -32.13 -17.66
C GLN A 409 -4.59 -31.63 -19.09
N TYR A 410 -4.55 -30.32 -19.34
CA TYR A 410 -4.27 -29.78 -20.67
C TYR A 410 -2.84 -30.10 -21.11
N TRP A 411 -1.83 -29.81 -20.28
CA TRP A 411 -0.43 -30.06 -20.59
C TRP A 411 -0.15 -31.54 -20.83
N SER A 412 -0.62 -32.45 -19.97
CA SER A 412 -0.38 -33.89 -20.17
C SER A 412 -1.10 -34.46 -21.39
N GLU A 413 -2.32 -33.98 -21.72
CA GLU A 413 -3.00 -34.38 -22.96
C GLU A 413 -2.19 -33.99 -24.22
N ASN A 414 -1.70 -32.75 -24.31
CA ASN A 414 -1.01 -32.27 -25.52
C ASN A 414 0.44 -32.80 -25.61
N ILE A 415 1.17 -32.91 -24.50
CA ILE A 415 2.51 -33.50 -24.47
C ILE A 415 2.45 -34.99 -24.85
N LEU A 416 1.49 -35.76 -24.32
CA LEU A 416 1.31 -37.17 -24.68
C LEU A 416 0.92 -37.34 -26.15
N GLU A 417 0.05 -36.49 -26.68
CA GLU A 417 -0.34 -36.50 -28.10
C GLU A 417 0.86 -36.21 -29.02
N LEU A 418 1.69 -35.22 -28.67
CA LEU A 418 2.90 -34.90 -29.41
C LEU A 418 3.91 -36.05 -29.36
N LEU A 419 4.27 -36.53 -28.15
CA LEU A 419 5.24 -37.60 -27.95
C LEU A 419 4.85 -38.88 -28.68
N MET A 420 3.58 -39.29 -28.63
CA MET A 420 3.12 -40.44 -29.40
C MET A 420 3.24 -40.22 -30.91
N GLY A 421 2.98 -39.00 -31.41
CA GLY A 421 3.19 -38.68 -32.83
C GLY A 421 4.65 -38.80 -33.29
N TYR A 422 5.63 -38.48 -32.45
CA TYR A 422 7.05 -38.69 -32.75
C TYR A 422 7.45 -40.17 -32.61
N ASN A 423 6.91 -40.89 -31.62
CA ASN A 423 7.08 -42.34 -31.48
C ASN A 423 6.51 -43.11 -32.68
N GLU A 424 5.35 -42.68 -33.21
CA GLU A 424 4.72 -43.21 -34.44
C GLU A 424 5.57 -42.94 -35.71
N ARG A 425 6.65 -42.13 -35.61
CA ARG A 425 7.63 -41.87 -36.70
C ARG A 425 9.07 -42.30 -36.36
N GLU A 426 9.30 -42.94 -35.21
CA GLU A 426 10.64 -43.30 -34.68
C GLU A 426 11.62 -42.11 -34.52
N GLU A 427 11.10 -40.88 -34.40
CA GLU A 427 11.90 -39.66 -34.32
C GLU A 427 12.30 -39.29 -32.88
N LYS A 428 13.56 -38.89 -32.68
CA LYS A 428 14.03 -38.34 -31.39
C LYS A 428 13.54 -36.90 -31.21
N ILE A 429 13.23 -36.52 -29.96
CA ILE A 429 12.72 -35.20 -29.59
C ILE A 429 13.35 -34.71 -28.28
N THR A 430 13.58 -33.40 -28.16
CA THR A 430 14.11 -32.74 -26.95
C THR A 430 13.04 -31.90 -26.24
N ILE A 431 13.32 -31.45 -25.01
CA ILE A 431 12.38 -30.63 -24.22
C ILE A 431 12.12 -29.27 -24.89
N GLU A 432 13.12 -28.69 -25.54
CA GLU A 432 13.05 -27.43 -26.29
C GLU A 432 12.17 -27.58 -27.54
N ALA A 433 12.24 -28.74 -28.20
CA ALA A 433 11.38 -29.07 -29.34
C ALA A 433 9.91 -29.24 -28.92
N ILE A 434 9.64 -29.88 -27.78
CA ILE A 434 8.28 -29.98 -27.20
C ILE A 434 7.75 -28.58 -26.82
N SER A 435 8.57 -27.80 -26.13
CA SER A 435 8.30 -26.42 -25.73
C SER A 435 7.93 -25.54 -26.93
N THR A 436 8.73 -25.59 -27.99
CA THR A 436 8.50 -24.83 -29.23
C THR A 436 7.24 -25.31 -29.97
N ALA A 437 7.03 -26.62 -30.09
CA ALA A 437 5.88 -27.17 -30.82
C ALA A 437 4.52 -26.88 -30.15
N LEU A 438 4.49 -26.79 -28.81
CA LEU A 438 3.28 -26.51 -28.02
C LEU A 438 3.14 -25.05 -27.57
N ALA A 439 4.13 -24.19 -27.89
CA ALA A 439 4.24 -22.81 -27.37
C ALA A 439 4.18 -22.73 -25.82
N MET A 440 4.69 -23.76 -25.13
CA MET A 440 4.77 -23.85 -23.67
C MET A 440 6.19 -23.52 -23.18
N THR A 441 6.36 -22.99 -21.97
CA THR A 441 7.72 -22.88 -21.39
C THR A 441 8.35 -24.26 -21.14
N THR A 442 9.69 -24.32 -21.21
CA THR A 442 10.46 -25.53 -20.89
C THR A 442 10.18 -26.03 -19.47
N GLN A 443 10.05 -25.11 -18.49
CA GLN A 443 9.69 -25.43 -17.11
C GLN A 443 8.33 -26.14 -17.00
N ASP A 444 7.28 -25.62 -17.66
CA ASP A 444 5.94 -26.24 -17.58
C ASP A 444 5.90 -27.62 -18.27
N VAL A 445 6.73 -27.82 -19.32
CA VAL A 445 6.95 -29.13 -19.95
C VAL A 445 7.66 -30.08 -18.98
N GLU A 446 8.80 -29.68 -18.41
CA GLU A 446 9.59 -30.50 -17.49
C GLU A 446 8.79 -30.90 -16.24
N HIS A 447 8.16 -29.93 -15.57
CA HIS A 447 7.31 -30.19 -14.41
C HIS A 447 6.15 -31.15 -14.74
N THR A 448 5.64 -31.13 -15.97
CA THR A 448 4.61 -32.09 -16.42
C THR A 448 5.21 -33.48 -16.68
N LEU A 449 6.38 -33.58 -17.32
CA LEU A 449 7.07 -34.85 -17.53
C LEU A 449 7.43 -35.52 -16.20
N GLN A 450 7.95 -34.76 -15.23
CA GLN A 450 8.24 -35.25 -13.87
C GLN A 450 6.96 -35.70 -13.14
N ALA A 451 5.91 -34.86 -13.12
CA ALA A 451 4.67 -35.16 -12.39
C ALA A 451 3.95 -36.43 -12.89
N PHE A 452 4.07 -36.75 -14.18
CA PHE A 452 3.50 -37.96 -14.79
C PHE A 452 4.49 -39.13 -14.91
N ARG A 453 5.70 -39.01 -14.33
CA ARG A 453 6.79 -40.01 -14.42
C ARG A 453 7.16 -40.40 -15.86
N MET A 454 7.15 -39.43 -16.77
CA MET A 454 7.55 -39.58 -18.17
C MET A 454 9.02 -39.25 -18.43
N GLN A 455 9.77 -38.79 -17.42
CA GLN A 455 11.22 -38.56 -17.49
C GLN A 455 11.93 -39.63 -16.66
N VAL A 456 12.86 -40.36 -17.26
CA VAL A 456 13.65 -41.43 -16.62
C VAL A 456 15.13 -41.19 -16.88
N TYR A 457 15.95 -41.15 -15.82
CA TYR A 457 17.40 -41.06 -15.94
C TYR A 457 17.99 -42.46 -16.12
N HIS A 458 18.74 -42.70 -17.21
CA HIS A 458 19.21 -44.05 -17.56
C HIS A 458 20.45 -44.03 -18.46
N LYS A 459 21.58 -44.51 -17.94
CA LYS A 459 22.91 -44.46 -18.59
C LYS A 459 23.28 -43.02 -18.97
N SER A 460 23.59 -42.21 -17.96
CA SER A 460 24.04 -40.80 -18.07
C SER A 460 23.08 -39.79 -18.74
N ASP A 461 21.94 -40.23 -19.29
CA ASP A 461 21.07 -39.45 -20.17
C ASP A 461 19.61 -39.41 -19.67
N HIS A 462 18.88 -38.34 -20.00
CA HIS A 462 17.49 -38.10 -19.62
C HIS A 462 16.53 -38.56 -20.72
N LYS A 463 15.97 -39.76 -20.57
CA LYS A 463 15.11 -40.37 -21.58
C LYS A 463 13.64 -40.12 -21.26
N ILE A 464 12.90 -39.69 -22.27
CA ILE A 464 11.44 -39.55 -22.19
C ILE A 464 10.82 -40.93 -22.47
N VAL A 465 10.02 -41.42 -21.53
CA VAL A 465 9.35 -42.72 -21.59
C VAL A 465 7.85 -42.50 -21.41
N ILE A 466 7.01 -43.22 -22.15
CA ILE A 466 5.55 -43.14 -22.02
C ILE A 466 5.05 -44.36 -21.21
N PRO A 467 4.56 -44.19 -19.98
CA PRO A 467 3.95 -45.28 -19.22
C PRO A 467 2.70 -45.84 -19.91
N GLU A 468 2.64 -47.16 -20.06
CA GLU A 468 1.54 -47.91 -20.70
C GLU A 468 0.13 -47.52 -20.19
N LYS A 469 0.01 -47.22 -18.89
CA LYS A 469 -1.25 -46.76 -18.27
C LYS A 469 -1.78 -45.46 -18.90
N LEU A 470 -0.91 -44.56 -19.36
CA LEU A 470 -1.30 -43.32 -20.03
C LEU A 470 -1.76 -43.55 -21.47
N ILE A 471 -1.20 -44.55 -22.16
CA ILE A 471 -1.63 -44.96 -23.51
C ILE A 471 -3.08 -45.46 -23.45
N GLN A 472 -3.38 -46.38 -22.53
CA GLN A 472 -4.75 -46.87 -22.28
C GLN A 472 -5.71 -45.76 -21.83
N GLN A 473 -5.21 -44.72 -21.14
CA GLN A 473 -5.99 -43.54 -20.77
C GLN A 473 -6.25 -42.60 -21.96
N ARG A 474 -5.31 -42.50 -22.93
CA ARG A 474 -5.49 -41.80 -24.22
C ARG A 474 -6.60 -42.47 -25.02
N GLU A 475 -6.61 -43.79 -25.14
CA GLU A 475 -7.63 -44.54 -25.90
C GLU A 475 -9.05 -44.33 -25.33
N LYS A 476 -9.21 -44.51 -24.01
CA LYS A 476 -10.46 -44.21 -23.28
C LYS A 476 -10.88 -42.73 -23.36
N SER A 477 -9.98 -41.85 -23.80
CA SER A 477 -10.22 -40.42 -24.00
C SER A 477 -10.45 -40.03 -25.47
N LYS A 478 -9.92 -40.77 -26.46
CA LYS A 478 -10.22 -40.63 -27.90
C LYS A 478 -11.72 -40.90 -28.18
N LEU A 479 -12.31 -41.84 -27.45
CA LEU A 479 -13.75 -42.17 -27.51
C LEU A 479 -14.70 -41.03 -27.06
N LYS A 480 -14.19 -39.95 -26.46
CA LYS A 480 -15.01 -38.83 -25.94
C LYS A 480 -14.96 -37.65 -26.91
N ARG A 481 -16.11 -37.24 -27.44
CA ARG A 481 -16.24 -36.06 -28.33
C ARG A 481 -15.82 -34.77 -27.61
N LYS A 482 -14.56 -34.36 -27.80
CA LYS A 482 -13.99 -33.10 -27.27
C LYS A 482 -14.42 -31.89 -28.12
N ARG A 483 -14.33 -30.69 -27.53
CA ARG A 483 -14.30 -29.41 -28.25
C ARG A 483 -12.84 -28.97 -28.40
N THR A 484 -12.47 -28.46 -29.56
CA THR A 484 -11.13 -27.97 -29.90
C THR A 484 -11.22 -26.61 -30.60
N VAL A 485 -10.16 -25.81 -30.49
CA VAL A 485 -9.98 -24.62 -31.33
C VAL A 485 -9.52 -25.08 -32.73
N ASP A 486 -10.00 -24.41 -33.77
CA ASP A 486 -9.54 -24.58 -35.16
C ASP A 486 -8.56 -23.46 -35.52
N PRO A 487 -7.24 -23.72 -35.63
CA PRO A 487 -6.25 -22.66 -35.83
C PRO A 487 -6.48 -21.87 -37.13
N THR A 488 -7.05 -22.49 -38.17
CA THR A 488 -7.27 -21.85 -39.47
C THR A 488 -8.35 -20.77 -39.45
N LYS A 489 -9.19 -20.76 -38.39
CA LYS A 489 -10.28 -19.79 -38.20
C LYS A 489 -9.92 -18.65 -37.25
N ILE A 490 -8.68 -18.59 -36.74
CA ILE A 490 -8.18 -17.49 -35.92
C ILE A 490 -7.77 -16.34 -36.86
N GLN A 491 -8.62 -15.32 -36.97
CA GLN A 491 -8.36 -14.11 -37.75
C GLN A 491 -7.77 -13.04 -36.84
N TRP A 492 -6.55 -13.27 -36.40
CA TRP A 492 -5.84 -12.42 -35.45
C TRP A 492 -4.43 -12.08 -35.94
N LYS A 493 -3.91 -10.93 -35.47
CA LYS A 493 -2.52 -10.50 -35.69
C LYS A 493 -1.97 -9.97 -34.36
N PRO A 494 -0.74 -10.31 -33.97
CA PRO A 494 -0.12 -9.79 -32.75
C PRO A 494 -0.23 -8.25 -32.65
N PRO A 495 -0.86 -7.71 -31.59
CA PRO A 495 -1.09 -6.27 -31.46
C PRO A 495 0.22 -5.53 -31.16
N VAL A 496 0.67 -4.71 -32.12
CA VAL A 496 1.90 -3.92 -31.97
C VAL A 496 1.62 -2.66 -31.15
N PHE A 497 1.86 -2.74 -29.84
CA PHE A 497 1.75 -1.60 -28.92
C PHE A 497 2.87 -0.58 -29.17
N THR A 498 2.51 0.69 -29.37
CA THR A 498 3.43 1.84 -29.28
C THR A 498 3.82 2.11 -27.83
N ALA A 499 4.96 2.77 -27.56
CA ALA A 499 5.40 3.06 -26.19
C ALA A 499 4.32 3.79 -25.35
N SER A 500 3.60 4.75 -25.93
CA SER A 500 2.45 5.46 -25.34
C SER A 500 1.21 4.59 -25.04
N SER A 501 1.23 3.32 -25.46
CA SER A 501 0.21 2.30 -25.15
C SER A 501 0.72 1.18 -24.22
N ARG A 502 2.03 1.16 -23.90
CA ARG A 502 2.68 0.20 -22.98
C ARG A 502 2.79 0.72 -21.54
N THR A 503 2.85 2.04 -21.35
CA THR A 503 2.97 2.65 -20.02
C THR A 503 1.81 2.26 -19.09
N TRP A 504 2.14 1.71 -17.92
CA TRP A 504 1.32 1.85 -16.71
C TRP A 504 0.96 3.34 -16.48
N GLY A 505 -0.10 3.60 -15.72
CA GLY A 505 -0.93 4.82 -15.77
C GLY A 505 -0.31 6.18 -15.39
N CYS A 506 0.86 6.58 -15.91
CA CYS A 506 1.40 7.93 -15.76
C CYS A 506 2.07 8.45 -17.06
N ARG A 507 1.24 8.95 -18.00
CA ARG A 507 1.48 10.16 -18.82
C ARG A 507 0.29 10.49 -19.72
N LYS A 508 0.12 11.79 -20.02
CA LYS A 508 -1.00 12.36 -20.80
C LYS A 508 -0.75 12.17 -22.31
N CYS A 509 -1.82 12.01 -23.10
CA CYS A 509 -1.71 11.97 -24.57
C CYS A 509 -1.38 13.38 -25.13
N PRO A 510 -0.55 13.49 -26.17
CA PRO A 510 -0.36 14.74 -26.90
C PRO A 510 -1.54 15.03 -27.86
N ASN A 511 -1.91 16.30 -27.92
CA ASN A 511 -2.72 17.04 -28.90
C ASN A 511 -3.65 16.28 -29.88
N SER A 512 -4.95 16.47 -29.64
CA SER A 512 -5.97 16.88 -30.61
C SER A 512 -6.10 16.11 -31.95
N GLU A 513 -7.06 15.19 -31.98
CA GLU A 513 -8.01 15.14 -33.10
C GLU A 513 -9.44 14.88 -32.57
N LYS A 514 -10.46 15.34 -33.30
CA LYS A 514 -11.85 15.39 -32.79
C LYS A 514 -12.56 14.05 -32.99
N ILE A 515 -12.91 13.36 -31.91
CA ILE A 515 -14.00 12.36 -31.92
C ILE A 515 -15.08 12.83 -30.94
N LEU A 516 -16.23 13.20 -31.50
CA LEU A 516 -17.42 13.61 -30.75
C LEU A 516 -18.14 12.37 -30.20
N CYS A 517 -18.36 12.33 -28.89
CA CYS A 517 -19.41 11.51 -28.31
C CYS A 517 -20.77 12.15 -28.64
N PHE A 518 -21.53 11.56 -29.56
CA PHE A 518 -22.93 11.88 -29.76
C PHE A 518 -23.82 10.65 -29.54
N CYS A 519 -24.89 10.85 -28.78
CA CYS A 519 -26.00 9.91 -28.68
C CYS A 519 -26.89 10.00 -29.95
N PRO A 520 -27.84 9.07 -30.16
CA PRO A 520 -28.16 8.58 -31.51
C PRO A 520 -28.89 9.55 -32.46
N GLU A 521 -28.84 9.15 -33.73
CA GLU A 521 -29.31 9.87 -34.91
C GLU A 521 -30.82 10.17 -34.93
N ILE A 522 -31.17 11.25 -35.62
CA ILE A 522 -32.24 11.21 -36.62
C ILE A 522 -31.57 11.51 -37.97
N ALA A 523 -31.60 10.56 -38.90
CA ALA A 523 -30.81 10.59 -40.13
C ALA A 523 -31.53 11.25 -41.31
N SER A 524 -30.77 11.78 -42.29
CA SER A 524 -31.05 11.57 -43.72
C SER A 524 -29.91 12.00 -44.67
N PHE A 525 -29.33 11.03 -45.38
CA PHE A 525 -28.93 11.07 -46.80
C PHE A 525 -28.73 12.42 -47.54
N LYS A 526 -27.47 12.79 -47.84
CA LYS A 526 -26.82 12.65 -49.19
C LYS A 526 -25.57 13.54 -49.36
N SER A 527 -24.65 13.09 -50.23
CA SER A 527 -23.57 13.90 -50.81
C SER A 527 -23.56 13.76 -52.33
N ALA A 528 -23.44 14.88 -53.08
CA ALA A 528 -22.71 15.00 -54.35
C ALA A 528 -22.93 16.35 -55.06
N ALA A 529 -21.97 16.75 -55.90
CA ALA A 529 -22.04 17.69 -57.04
C ALA A 529 -22.12 19.22 -56.79
N ASN A 530 -20.95 19.87 -56.97
CA ASN A 530 -20.65 20.95 -57.92
C ASN A 530 -21.57 22.20 -58.08
N LEU A 531 -20.99 23.39 -57.77
CA LEU A 531 -20.97 24.66 -58.56
C LEU A 531 -22.30 25.35 -58.99
N PRO A 532 -22.33 26.70 -59.19
CA PRO A 532 -21.62 27.78 -58.51
C PRO A 532 -22.58 28.93 -58.06
N GLU A 533 -22.05 30.14 -57.81
CA GLU A 533 -22.74 31.43 -57.61
C GLU A 533 -23.72 31.84 -58.76
N PRO A 534 -24.68 32.81 -58.60
CA PRO A 534 -24.50 34.07 -57.83
C PRO A 534 -25.70 34.72 -57.10
N ALA A 535 -25.36 35.78 -56.35
CA ALA A 535 -26.09 37.01 -56.00
C ALA A 535 -27.64 37.10 -56.09
N MET A 536 -28.28 37.58 -54.99
CA MET A 536 -28.73 38.99 -54.92
C MET A 536 -29.15 39.44 -53.51
N SER A 537 -29.18 40.76 -53.32
CA SER A 537 -29.69 41.45 -52.12
C SER A 537 -31.21 41.69 -52.23
N LEU A 538 -31.93 41.58 -51.11
CA LEU A 538 -32.83 42.67 -50.68
C LEU A 538 -33.26 42.56 -49.21
N ARG A 539 -33.21 43.70 -48.51
CA ARG A 539 -33.82 43.87 -47.17
C ARG A 539 -35.34 44.07 -47.33
N SER A 540 -36.15 43.37 -46.53
CA SER A 540 -37.33 43.91 -45.81
C SER A 540 -38.18 42.79 -45.20
N PHE A 541 -38.14 42.62 -43.87
CA PHE A 541 -39.29 42.34 -42.97
C PHE A 541 -38.77 42.09 -41.54
N ALA A 542 -38.40 43.16 -40.84
CA ALA A 542 -37.82 43.10 -39.49
C ALA A 542 -38.22 44.32 -38.64
N ALA A 543 -39.53 44.63 -38.57
CA ALA A 543 -40.02 45.83 -37.89
C ALA A 543 -41.50 45.74 -37.41
N SER A 544 -42.00 44.58 -36.97
CA SER A 544 -43.43 44.44 -36.60
C SER A 544 -43.77 43.30 -35.63
N LEU A 545 -42.93 43.00 -34.63
CA LEU A 545 -43.30 42.15 -33.48
C LEU A 545 -42.40 42.33 -32.23
N LEU A 546 -41.87 43.55 -32.02
CA LEU A 546 -41.18 43.94 -30.78
C LEU A 546 -42.00 44.98 -30.02
N GLY A 547 -42.94 44.50 -29.22
CA GLY A 547 -43.82 45.28 -28.36
C GLY A 547 -44.89 44.37 -27.73
N LEU A 548 -45.18 44.57 -26.44
CA LEU A 548 -46.23 43.87 -25.69
C LEU A 548 -46.06 42.33 -25.55
N SER A 549 -44.92 41.91 -24.99
CA SER A 549 -44.96 40.94 -23.86
C SER A 549 -43.72 41.05 -22.96
N ALA A 550 -43.37 42.29 -22.56
CA ALA A 550 -42.23 42.59 -21.70
C ALA A 550 -42.59 42.48 -20.20
N THR A 551 -43.29 41.40 -19.81
CA THR A 551 -43.70 41.11 -18.43
C THR A 551 -43.77 39.59 -18.22
N LEU A 552 -43.14 39.10 -17.14
CA LEU A 552 -42.95 37.69 -16.70
C LEU A 552 -41.60 37.02 -17.04
N ALA A 553 -40.51 37.65 -16.59
CA ALA A 553 -39.25 36.97 -16.29
C ALA A 553 -38.50 37.59 -15.08
N ASN A 554 -39.21 38.25 -14.16
CA ASN A 554 -38.64 38.52 -12.84
C ASN A 554 -38.54 37.20 -12.09
N ALA A 555 -37.33 36.82 -11.67
CA ALA A 555 -37.17 35.73 -10.72
C ALA A 555 -37.85 36.11 -9.40
N SER A 556 -38.63 35.19 -8.82
CA SER A 556 -39.16 35.35 -7.47
C SER A 556 -38.01 35.28 -6.46
N PRO A 557 -37.96 36.13 -5.42
CA PRO A 557 -36.96 36.00 -4.35
C PRO A 557 -37.05 34.69 -3.57
N ASP A 558 -38.21 34.02 -3.58
CA ASP A 558 -38.57 32.93 -2.65
C ASP A 558 -38.72 31.54 -3.31
N ASP A 559 -38.04 31.27 -4.44
CA ASP A 559 -37.97 29.91 -4.99
C ASP A 559 -36.98 29.05 -4.17
N GLU A 560 -37.47 28.39 -3.11
CA GLU A 560 -36.70 27.48 -2.26
C GLU A 560 -36.09 26.29 -3.06
N GLN A 561 -34.88 26.48 -3.59
CA GLN A 561 -34.06 25.37 -4.10
C GLN A 561 -33.65 24.45 -2.95
N ARG A 562 -34.50 23.45 -2.65
CA ARG A 562 -34.25 22.45 -1.61
C ARG A 562 -32.85 21.83 -1.77
N PRO A 563 -31.93 22.03 -0.82
CA PRO A 563 -30.55 21.59 -0.98
C PRO A 563 -30.46 20.07 -1.02
N LEU A 564 -29.60 19.56 -1.90
CA LEU A 564 -29.18 18.15 -1.89
C LEU A 564 -28.53 17.85 -0.54
N ARG A 565 -29.08 16.90 0.21
CA ARG A 565 -28.73 16.66 1.62
C ARG A 565 -27.38 15.99 1.86
N ASP A 566 -26.64 15.65 0.81
CA ASP A 566 -25.32 15.01 0.89
C ASP A 566 -24.43 15.52 -0.25
N TYR A 567 -23.65 16.57 0.03
CA TYR A 567 -22.70 17.16 -0.91
C TYR A 567 -21.34 16.44 -0.92
N HIS A 568 -20.96 15.76 0.17
CA HIS A 568 -19.62 15.17 0.30
C HIS A 568 -19.37 14.06 -0.72
N ARG A 569 -20.41 13.29 -1.09
CA ARG A 569 -20.34 12.27 -2.17
C ARG A 569 -20.11 12.82 -3.58
N ILE A 570 -20.10 14.15 -3.76
CA ILE A 570 -19.96 14.82 -5.08
C ILE A 570 -18.56 15.46 -5.21
N CYS A 571 -17.81 15.60 -4.12
CA CYS A 571 -16.46 16.16 -4.15
C CYS A 571 -15.50 15.22 -4.88
N PRO A 572 -14.67 15.72 -5.83
CA PRO A 572 -13.67 14.90 -6.50
C PRO A 572 -12.59 14.47 -5.50
N ASP A 573 -12.01 13.29 -5.72
CA ASP A 573 -10.75 12.92 -5.09
C ASP A 573 -9.68 13.96 -5.43
N TYR A 574 -8.94 14.42 -4.43
CA TYR A 574 -7.99 15.52 -4.61
C TYR A 574 -6.66 15.05 -5.22
N THR A 575 -6.25 13.79 -5.01
CA THR A 575 -5.09 13.20 -5.70
C THR A 575 -5.29 13.25 -7.21
N HIS A 576 -6.47 12.83 -7.69
CA HIS A 576 -6.85 12.96 -9.09
C HIS A 576 -7.09 14.42 -9.53
N TYR A 577 -7.65 15.28 -8.68
CA TYR A 577 -7.91 16.69 -9.01
C TYR A 577 -6.62 17.47 -9.28
N ALA A 578 -5.65 17.41 -8.36
CA ALA A 578 -4.38 18.13 -8.42
C ALA A 578 -3.52 17.76 -9.64
N ALA A 579 -3.70 16.55 -10.19
CA ALA A 579 -2.97 16.07 -11.36
C ALA A 579 -3.30 16.80 -12.68
N TYR A 580 -4.30 17.70 -12.71
CA TYR A 580 -4.73 18.44 -13.91
C TYR A 580 -4.84 19.96 -13.63
N PRO A 581 -4.59 20.82 -14.62
CA PRO A 581 -4.80 22.26 -14.48
C PRO A 581 -6.29 22.63 -14.62
N HIS A 582 -6.80 23.46 -13.72
CA HIS A 582 -8.18 23.99 -13.77
C HIS A 582 -8.21 25.50 -14.02
N ARG A 583 -9.32 25.96 -14.63
CA ARG A 583 -9.62 27.38 -14.82
C ARG A 583 -10.29 27.96 -13.55
N PRO A 584 -10.12 29.27 -13.26
CA PRO A 584 -9.37 30.26 -14.03
C PRO A 584 -7.85 30.11 -13.86
N PHE A 585 -7.11 30.37 -14.94
CA PHE A 585 -5.65 30.58 -14.87
C PHE A 585 -5.36 31.95 -14.23
N SER A 586 -4.12 32.18 -13.81
CA SER A 586 -3.61 33.53 -13.53
C SER A 586 -3.55 34.39 -14.81
N THR A 587 -3.31 35.68 -14.64
CA THR A 587 -3.05 36.64 -15.74
C THR A 587 -1.56 36.92 -15.94
N GLY A 588 -0.68 36.18 -15.25
CA GLY A 588 0.77 36.28 -15.37
C GLY A 588 1.32 35.43 -16.54
N PRO A 589 2.60 35.62 -16.91
CA PRO A 589 3.22 34.97 -18.05
C PRO A 589 3.29 33.43 -17.96
N ARG A 590 3.09 32.84 -16.78
CA ARG A 590 3.14 31.38 -16.56
C ARG A 590 1.76 30.71 -16.66
N GLU A 591 0.66 31.49 -16.71
CA GLU A 591 -0.74 31.02 -16.73
C GLU A 591 -1.02 29.91 -15.70
N LEU A 592 -0.57 30.08 -14.45
CA LEU A 592 -0.74 29.06 -13.41
C LEU A 592 -2.24 28.77 -13.14
N PRO A 593 -2.65 27.49 -13.06
CA PRO A 593 -4.05 27.11 -12.84
C PRO A 593 -4.49 27.37 -11.39
N TYR A 594 -5.80 27.43 -11.20
CA TYR A 594 -6.43 27.35 -9.88
C TYR A 594 -6.50 25.89 -9.42
N GLN A 595 -6.24 25.65 -8.12
CA GLN A 595 -6.19 24.30 -7.53
C GLN A 595 -6.92 24.14 -6.21
N ARG A 596 -7.53 25.19 -5.66
CA ARG A 596 -8.34 25.03 -4.43
C ARG A 596 -9.63 24.26 -4.74
N PRO A 597 -10.06 23.31 -3.88
CA PRO A 597 -11.40 22.74 -3.96
C PRO A 597 -12.50 23.82 -3.94
N SER A 598 -13.66 23.51 -4.52
CA SER A 598 -14.87 24.33 -4.33
C SER A 598 -15.17 24.50 -2.84
N LYS A 599 -15.71 25.64 -2.39
CA LYS A 599 -15.84 25.94 -0.94
C LYS A 599 -16.59 24.85 -0.15
N LYS A 600 -17.53 24.11 -0.77
CA LYS A 600 -18.26 22.98 -0.15
C LYS A 600 -17.43 21.70 0.04
N CYS A 601 -16.27 21.60 -0.61
CA CYS A 601 -15.37 20.44 -0.56
C CYS A 601 -14.06 20.71 0.21
N ARG A 602 -13.89 21.91 0.77
CA ARG A 602 -12.75 22.25 1.63
C ARG A 602 -12.89 21.55 2.97
N THR A 603 -11.89 20.77 3.39
CA THR A 603 -11.96 19.93 4.59
C THR A 603 -12.08 20.71 5.90
N PHE A 604 -11.48 21.90 5.96
CA PHE A 604 -11.55 22.85 7.05
C PHE A 604 -11.72 24.26 6.46
N GLN A 605 -12.41 25.15 7.17
CA GLN A 605 -12.70 26.51 6.71
C GLN A 605 -12.49 27.52 7.83
N SER A 606 -11.87 28.65 7.49
CA SER A 606 -11.61 29.79 8.37
C SER A 606 -11.69 31.06 7.52
N ASP A 607 -12.51 32.03 7.95
CA ASP A 607 -12.56 33.33 7.28
C ASP A 607 -11.27 34.14 7.52
N ALA A 608 -10.50 33.81 8.56
CA ALA A 608 -9.17 34.40 8.77
C ALA A 608 -8.14 33.90 7.75
N ILE A 609 -8.22 32.63 7.31
CA ILE A 609 -7.40 32.11 6.20
C ILE A 609 -7.79 32.78 4.88
N GLU A 610 -9.08 32.87 4.54
CA GLU A 610 -9.52 33.56 3.33
C GLU A 610 -9.09 35.05 3.35
N LYS A 611 -9.14 35.70 4.52
CA LYS A 611 -8.64 37.08 4.67
C LYS A 611 -7.13 37.20 4.46
N VAL A 612 -6.29 36.31 5.00
CA VAL A 612 -4.84 36.35 4.70
C VAL A 612 -4.57 36.16 3.22
N ILE A 613 -5.36 35.33 2.52
CA ILE A 613 -5.27 35.20 1.06
C ILE A 613 -5.61 36.52 0.38
N GLU A 614 -6.72 37.17 0.74
CA GLU A 614 -7.13 38.46 0.16
C GLU A 614 -6.11 39.58 0.44
N ASP A 615 -5.73 39.78 1.71
CA ASP A 615 -4.79 40.82 2.15
C ASP A 615 -3.40 40.66 1.50
N VAL A 616 -2.91 39.42 1.31
CA VAL A 616 -1.60 39.17 0.69
C VAL A 616 -1.67 39.20 -0.84
N THR A 617 -2.63 38.51 -1.47
CA THR A 617 -2.67 38.38 -2.94
C THR A 617 -3.06 39.69 -3.63
N SER A 618 -3.96 40.50 -3.04
CA SER A 618 -4.32 41.82 -3.57
C SER A 618 -3.16 42.82 -3.61
N ARG A 619 -2.10 42.56 -2.83
CA ARG A 619 -0.89 43.38 -2.76
C ARG A 619 0.26 42.88 -3.65
N MET A 620 0.19 41.66 -4.18
CA MET A 620 1.26 41.09 -5.01
C MET A 620 1.29 41.74 -6.40
N LYS A 621 2.49 41.97 -6.93
CA LYS A 621 2.67 42.50 -8.30
C LYS A 621 2.79 41.42 -9.38
N ASP A 622 3.11 40.19 -9.00
CA ASP A 622 3.15 39.02 -9.88
C ASP A 622 1.85 38.19 -9.72
N PRO A 623 0.99 38.09 -10.74
CA PRO A 623 -0.26 37.31 -10.66
C PRO A 623 -0.04 35.80 -10.59
N ASP A 624 1.12 35.28 -11.02
CA ASP A 624 1.47 33.87 -10.90
C ASP A 624 1.89 33.56 -9.46
N LEU A 625 2.70 34.43 -8.84
CA LEU A 625 3.02 34.34 -7.41
C LEU A 625 1.75 34.43 -6.54
N ALA A 626 0.84 35.33 -6.89
CA ALA A 626 -0.46 35.47 -6.22
C ALA A 626 -1.29 34.17 -6.32
N ARG A 627 -1.39 33.58 -7.52
CA ARG A 627 -2.11 32.32 -7.74
C ARG A 627 -1.46 31.14 -7.01
N LEU A 628 -0.13 31.02 -7.02
CA LEU A 628 0.54 29.95 -6.29
C LEU A 628 0.36 30.09 -4.78
N PHE A 629 0.39 31.31 -4.23
CA PHE A 629 0.08 31.55 -2.81
C PHE A 629 -1.38 31.24 -2.47
N GLU A 630 -2.34 31.68 -3.28
CA GLU A 630 -3.76 31.35 -3.13
C GLU A 630 -4.01 29.83 -3.11
N ASN A 631 -3.34 29.07 -3.97
CA ASN A 631 -3.47 27.61 -4.00
C ASN A 631 -2.72 26.92 -2.83
N ALA A 632 -1.52 27.39 -2.51
CA ALA A 632 -0.61 26.69 -1.58
C ALA A 632 -0.87 27.00 -0.11
N PHE A 633 -1.11 28.27 0.27
CA PHE A 633 -1.32 28.65 1.67
C PHE A 633 -2.49 27.92 2.35
N PRO A 634 -3.67 27.76 1.74
CA PRO A 634 -4.77 26.99 2.34
C PRO A 634 -4.70 25.50 2.01
N SER A 635 -3.69 24.99 1.30
CA SER A 635 -3.68 23.62 0.75
C SER A 635 -3.96 22.54 1.80
N THR A 636 -3.36 22.67 3.00
CA THR A 636 -3.58 21.77 4.14
C THR A 636 -5.04 21.84 4.64
N THR A 637 -5.55 23.04 4.96
CA THR A 637 -6.93 23.19 5.46
C THR A 637 -7.99 22.83 4.43
N ASP A 638 -7.75 23.14 3.17
CA ASP A 638 -8.66 22.81 2.07
C ASP A 638 -8.72 21.30 1.79
N THR A 639 -7.65 20.52 2.05
CA THR A 639 -7.54 19.14 1.54
C THR A 639 -7.11 18.04 2.51
N THR A 640 -6.25 18.30 3.50
CA THR A 640 -5.60 17.23 4.30
C THR A 640 -6.07 17.08 5.75
N VAL A 641 -6.84 18.04 6.29
CA VAL A 641 -7.47 17.91 7.62
C VAL A 641 -8.62 16.90 7.54
N LYS A 642 -8.30 15.59 7.55
CA LYS A 642 -9.30 14.52 7.29
C LYS A 642 -10.22 14.24 8.47
N PHE A 643 -9.78 14.54 9.68
CA PHE A 643 -10.64 14.50 10.86
C PHE A 643 -10.26 15.65 11.81
N HIS A 644 -11.27 16.28 12.41
CA HIS A 644 -11.10 17.25 13.47
C HIS A 644 -12.32 17.21 14.39
N THR A 645 -12.08 17.23 15.70
CA THR A 645 -13.11 17.33 16.75
C THR A 645 -12.69 18.36 17.80
N LYS A 646 -13.65 19.01 18.46
CA LYS A 646 -13.40 19.91 19.58
C LYS A 646 -13.40 19.20 20.94
N GLY A 647 -13.88 17.95 20.98
CA GLY A 647 -13.93 17.13 22.20
C GLY A 647 -14.90 15.96 22.09
N LYS A 648 -15.05 15.19 23.17
CA LYS A 648 -15.90 13.99 23.21
C LYS A 648 -17.39 14.25 22.96
N GLU A 649 -17.89 15.48 23.17
CA GLU A 649 -19.30 15.82 22.96
C GLU A 649 -19.66 15.90 21.46
N ASP A 650 -18.71 16.27 20.59
CA ASP A 650 -18.92 16.36 19.13
C ASP A 650 -19.00 14.98 18.44
N THR A 651 -18.51 13.89 19.06
CA THR A 651 -18.36 12.59 18.36
C THR A 651 -19.59 11.68 18.46
N GLY A 652 -20.53 11.97 19.37
CA GLY A 652 -21.76 11.17 19.56
C GLY A 652 -21.57 9.71 20.01
N PHE A 653 -20.33 9.27 20.26
CA PHE A 653 -19.98 7.85 20.34
C PHE A 653 -19.66 7.38 21.77
N PHE A 654 -20.56 6.61 22.36
CA PHE A 654 -20.26 5.79 23.54
C PHE A 654 -19.57 4.49 23.11
N ARG A 655 -18.22 4.46 23.10
CA ARG A 655 -17.50 3.16 23.10
C ARG A 655 -17.66 2.49 24.47
N MET A 656 -18.24 1.29 24.48
CA MET A 656 -17.92 0.32 25.54
C MET A 656 -16.40 0.04 25.51
N GLY A 657 -15.82 -0.22 26.67
CA GLY A 657 -14.38 -0.05 26.90
C GLY A 657 -13.47 -0.85 25.96
N SER A 658 -12.28 -0.29 25.68
CA SER A 658 -11.19 -1.03 25.03
C SER A 658 -10.89 -2.32 25.79
N PHE A 659 -10.88 -3.43 25.06
CA PHE A 659 -10.32 -4.69 25.55
C PHE A 659 -8.82 -4.47 25.80
N GLY A 660 -8.34 -4.61 27.05
CA GLY A 660 -6.93 -4.36 27.37
C GLY A 660 -6.58 -3.85 28.77
N GLY A 661 -7.55 -3.53 29.62
CA GLY A 661 -7.35 -3.65 31.07
C GLY A 661 -6.34 -2.72 31.77
N PHE A 662 -6.25 -1.45 31.38
CA PHE A 662 -5.94 -0.38 32.34
C PHE A 662 -6.91 0.80 32.15
N HIS A 663 -7.38 1.39 33.25
CA HIS A 663 -7.91 2.75 33.22
C HIS A 663 -6.72 3.70 32.98
N ASP A 664 -6.47 4.09 31.73
CA ASP A 664 -5.35 4.96 31.39
C ASP A 664 -5.63 6.39 31.91
N GLU A 665 -5.00 6.74 33.04
CA GLU A 665 -5.30 7.96 33.79
C GLU A 665 -5.06 9.22 32.95
N GLY A 666 -6.15 9.92 32.64
CA GLY A 666 -6.10 11.17 31.88
C GLY A 666 -6.07 11.01 30.36
N ALA A 667 -6.53 9.87 29.82
CA ALA A 667 -6.85 9.74 28.39
C ALA A 667 -7.66 10.95 27.90
N TRP A 668 -7.16 11.61 26.84
CA TRP A 668 -7.59 12.95 26.44
C TRP A 668 -9.08 13.03 26.06
N GLN A 669 -9.68 14.20 26.26
CA GLN A 669 -11.12 14.43 26.03
C GLN A 669 -11.44 15.73 25.29
N GLY A 670 -10.45 16.61 25.11
CA GLY A 670 -10.55 17.83 24.33
C GLY A 670 -10.30 17.58 22.84
N PRO A 671 -9.85 18.61 22.09
CA PRO A 671 -9.71 18.51 20.65
C PRO A 671 -8.73 17.43 20.18
N GLN A 672 -9.01 16.84 19.03
CA GLN A 672 -8.06 16.04 18.24
C GLN A 672 -8.19 16.41 16.76
N SER A 673 -7.08 16.36 16.04
CA SER A 673 -6.99 16.65 14.61
C SER A 673 -6.10 15.61 13.92
N PHE A 674 -6.48 15.14 12.75
CA PHE A 674 -5.68 14.21 11.94
C PHE A 674 -5.41 14.84 10.58
N ILE A 675 -4.13 14.98 10.23
CA ILE A 675 -3.63 15.77 9.10
C ILE A 675 -2.75 14.86 8.25
N ILE A 676 -3.26 14.49 7.07
CA ILE A 676 -2.52 13.60 6.17
C ILE A 676 -1.47 14.36 5.35
N THR A 677 -0.42 13.68 4.87
CA THR A 677 0.65 14.32 4.07
C THR A 677 0.17 14.84 2.71
N GLY A 678 -0.85 14.18 2.15
CA GLY A 678 -1.48 14.51 0.87
C GLY A 678 -2.10 13.28 0.24
N ASP A 679 -1.44 12.76 -0.78
CA ASP A 679 -1.82 11.58 -1.56
C ASP A 679 -1.86 10.24 -0.77
N ILE A 680 -1.30 10.21 0.44
CA ILE A 680 -1.32 9.05 1.36
C ILE A 680 -2.23 9.35 2.55
N ILE A 681 -3.15 8.45 2.90
CA ILE A 681 -4.04 8.58 4.09
C ILE A 681 -3.31 8.02 5.33
N ALA A 682 -2.31 8.77 5.79
CA ALA A 682 -1.58 8.60 7.04
C ALA A 682 -0.95 9.94 7.47
N GLU A 683 -0.69 10.11 8.77
CA GLU A 683 -0.07 11.33 9.33
C GLU A 683 1.39 11.07 9.71
N TRP A 684 2.31 11.86 9.14
CA TRP A 684 3.71 11.96 9.61
C TRP A 684 3.83 13.12 10.60
N LEU A 685 4.55 12.92 11.71
CA LEU A 685 4.77 13.96 12.73
C LEU A 685 5.53 15.18 12.18
N ARG A 686 6.45 14.94 11.24
CA ARG A 686 7.17 15.97 10.45
C ARG A 686 6.23 16.76 9.56
N ASP A 687 5.48 16.08 8.71
CA ASP A 687 4.63 16.70 7.69
C ASP A 687 3.51 17.52 8.33
N SER A 688 2.72 16.94 9.25
CA SER A 688 1.58 17.66 9.83
C SER A 688 2.02 18.92 10.60
N THR A 689 3.19 18.86 11.25
CA THR A 689 3.79 20.03 11.90
C THR A 689 4.11 21.15 10.89
N ASN A 690 4.78 20.82 9.78
CA ASN A 690 5.17 21.82 8.78
C ASN A 690 4.00 22.27 7.88
N GLN A 691 3.00 21.43 7.69
CA GLN A 691 1.72 21.75 7.05
C GLN A 691 0.89 22.75 7.84
N LEU A 692 0.97 22.72 9.18
CA LEU A 692 0.22 23.58 10.09
C LEU A 692 0.95 24.86 10.49
N ARG A 693 2.29 24.87 10.40
CA ARG A 693 3.17 26.01 10.71
C ARG A 693 2.74 27.36 10.09
N PRO A 694 2.20 27.47 8.85
CA PRO A 694 1.68 28.73 8.31
C PRO A 694 0.51 29.35 9.08
N TYR A 695 -0.26 28.56 9.83
CA TYR A 695 -1.47 29.01 10.52
C TYR A 695 -1.25 29.34 12.00
N GLN A 696 -0.07 29.03 12.57
CA GLN A 696 0.25 29.32 13.98
C GLN A 696 0.01 30.81 14.36
N PRO A 697 0.34 31.82 13.53
CA PRO A 697 0.02 33.22 13.83
C PRO A 697 -1.49 33.53 13.91
N LEU A 698 -2.32 32.77 13.20
CA LEU A 698 -3.78 32.95 13.19
C LEU A 698 -4.45 32.38 14.45
N ALA A 699 -3.80 31.46 15.16
CA ALA A 699 -4.35 30.78 16.34
C ALA A 699 -4.82 31.73 17.45
N LYS A 700 -4.22 32.92 17.55
CA LYS A 700 -4.60 33.95 18.54
C LYS A 700 -5.82 34.79 18.14
N LYS A 701 -6.24 34.73 16.86
CA LYS A 701 -7.31 35.53 16.27
C LYS A 701 -8.51 34.71 15.84
N ASP A 702 -8.30 33.45 15.47
CA ASP A 702 -9.34 32.50 15.05
C ASP A 702 -9.42 31.30 16.02
N PRO A 703 -10.50 31.19 16.82
CA PRO A 703 -10.71 30.06 17.74
C PRO A 703 -10.82 28.69 17.06
N ALA A 704 -11.26 28.62 15.80
CA ALA A 704 -11.28 27.35 15.06
C ALA A 704 -9.85 26.89 14.75
N ILE A 705 -8.96 27.80 14.34
CA ILE A 705 -7.55 27.50 14.10
C ILE A 705 -6.83 27.16 15.41
N HIS A 706 -7.12 27.88 16.51
CA HIS A 706 -6.64 27.53 17.86
C HIS A 706 -6.99 26.07 18.21
N THR A 707 -8.25 25.69 17.98
CA THR A 707 -8.78 24.36 18.30
C THR A 707 -8.19 23.28 17.39
N LEU A 708 -7.98 23.58 16.10
CA LEU A 708 -7.33 22.70 15.13
C LEU A 708 -5.89 22.37 15.53
N LEU A 709 -5.10 23.40 15.88
CA LEU A 709 -3.69 23.27 16.27
C LEU A 709 -3.53 22.57 17.62
N LEU A 710 -4.34 22.95 18.61
CA LEU A 710 -4.42 22.24 19.89
C LEU A 710 -4.80 20.76 19.68
N GLY A 711 -5.73 20.48 18.77
CA GLY A 711 -6.10 19.11 18.40
C GLY A 711 -4.94 18.33 17.79
N ALA A 712 -4.14 18.94 16.92
CA ALA A 712 -2.97 18.29 16.31
C ALA A 712 -1.89 17.95 17.36
N ILE A 713 -1.57 18.88 18.27
CA ILE A 713 -0.62 18.64 19.37
C ILE A 713 -1.06 17.44 20.24
N ASN A 714 -2.36 17.32 20.49
CA ASN A 714 -2.90 16.22 21.28
C ASN A 714 -2.93 14.89 20.52
N THR A 715 -3.21 14.87 19.21
CA THR A 715 -3.10 13.64 18.40
C THR A 715 -1.66 13.15 18.35
N GLN A 716 -0.70 14.04 18.04
CA GLN A 716 0.73 13.70 18.04
C GLN A 716 1.22 13.24 19.42
N ALA A 717 0.70 13.81 20.53
CA ALA A 717 1.03 13.35 21.88
C ALA A 717 0.58 11.90 22.13
N GLU A 718 -0.60 11.49 21.65
CA GLU A 718 -1.03 10.09 21.76
C GLU A 718 -0.15 9.16 20.91
N TYR A 719 0.16 9.53 19.66
CA TYR A 719 1.07 8.78 18.78
C TYR A 719 2.47 8.57 19.39
N VAL A 720 3.05 9.62 20.00
CA VAL A 720 4.35 9.55 20.69
C VAL A 720 4.28 8.72 22.00
N ILE A 721 3.11 8.59 22.64
CA ILE A 721 2.94 7.68 23.78
C ILE A 721 2.84 6.22 23.32
N GLU A 722 2.17 5.98 22.19
CA GLU A 722 1.86 4.64 21.68
C GLU A 722 3.03 3.98 20.95
N SER A 723 3.76 4.71 20.11
CA SER A 723 4.91 4.18 19.36
C SER A 723 5.93 5.26 18.98
N PRO A 724 6.77 5.72 19.94
CA PRO A 724 7.71 6.85 19.76
C PRO A 724 8.87 6.56 18.78
N TYR A 725 8.98 5.33 18.28
CA TYR A 725 9.98 4.91 17.32
C TYR A 725 9.49 4.95 15.86
N CYS A 726 8.26 5.40 15.63
CA CYS A 726 7.63 5.40 14.30
C CYS A 726 7.44 6.83 13.75
N ASN A 727 7.58 6.97 12.43
CA ASN A 727 7.41 8.23 11.70
C ASN A 727 5.94 8.52 11.34
N ALA A 728 5.18 7.48 10.96
CA ALA A 728 3.87 7.63 10.32
C ALA A 728 2.75 6.83 11.01
N PHE A 729 1.58 7.46 11.15
CA PHE A 729 0.46 6.95 11.95
C PHE A 729 -0.86 6.86 11.18
N GLN A 730 -1.69 5.89 11.60
CA GLN A 730 -3.03 5.63 11.08
C GLN A 730 -4.03 6.66 11.63
N PRO A 731 -5.22 6.82 11.00
CA PRO A 731 -6.28 7.66 11.54
C PRO A 731 -6.65 7.30 12.99
N PRO A 732 -6.85 8.28 13.89
CA PRO A 732 -7.13 7.99 15.29
C PRO A 732 -8.45 7.20 15.42
N PRO A 733 -8.59 6.21 16.32
CA PRO A 733 -9.76 5.32 16.38
C PRO A 733 -11.12 5.96 16.68
N ILE A 734 -11.18 7.29 16.91
CA ILE A 734 -12.42 8.06 17.06
C ILE A 734 -12.87 8.76 15.76
N SER A 735 -12.11 8.61 14.67
CA SER A 735 -12.39 9.25 13.38
C SER A 735 -13.27 8.43 12.45
N ASP A 736 -13.46 7.12 12.73
CA ASP A 736 -14.09 6.11 11.87
C ASP A 736 -13.57 6.08 10.41
N LEU A 737 -12.37 6.64 10.17
CA LEU A 737 -11.68 6.57 8.89
C LEU A 737 -11.01 5.19 8.70
N PRO A 738 -10.96 4.66 7.46
CA PRO A 738 -10.29 3.40 7.19
C PRO A 738 -8.76 3.52 7.34
N ILE A 739 -8.13 2.51 7.93
CA ILE A 739 -6.66 2.39 7.97
C ILE A 739 -6.09 2.12 6.57
N SER A 740 -4.87 2.59 6.33
CA SER A 740 -4.12 2.39 5.10
C SER A 740 -3.09 1.27 5.27
N SER A 741 -2.81 0.51 4.21
CA SER A 741 -1.65 -0.40 4.19
C SER A 741 -0.49 0.27 3.45
N ASN A 742 0.70 0.20 4.02
CA ASN A 742 1.94 0.62 3.35
C ASN A 742 2.39 -0.38 2.26
N GLY A 743 1.85 -1.61 2.24
CA GLY A 743 2.20 -2.66 1.29
C GLY A 743 3.58 -3.30 1.51
N GLN A 744 4.21 -3.09 2.66
CA GLN A 744 5.60 -3.47 2.93
C GLN A 744 5.71 -4.48 4.09
N GLU A 745 6.63 -5.44 3.97
CA GLU A 745 6.93 -6.44 5.00
C GLU A 745 8.07 -5.94 5.91
N ASP A 746 7.68 -5.28 7.00
CA ASP A 746 8.60 -4.71 7.99
C ASP A 746 8.76 -5.61 9.22
N ASN A 747 10.02 -5.86 9.60
CA ASN A 747 10.40 -6.54 10.83
C ASN A 747 11.11 -5.52 11.75
N VAL A 748 10.38 -5.07 12.77
CA VAL A 748 10.75 -3.95 13.65
C VAL A 748 10.73 -4.37 15.13
N HIS A 749 11.67 -3.84 15.89
CA HIS A 749 11.68 -3.88 17.35
C HIS A 749 11.85 -2.44 17.89
N PRO A 750 11.13 -2.02 18.95
CA PRO A 750 9.96 -2.70 19.52
C PRO A 750 8.86 -2.94 18.48
N ALA A 751 8.03 -3.97 18.68
CA ALA A 751 6.92 -4.24 17.78
C ALA A 751 5.81 -3.20 17.96
N TYR A 752 5.25 -2.72 16.85
CA TYR A 752 4.16 -1.74 16.82
C TYR A 752 2.82 -2.40 16.47
N GLU A 753 1.70 -1.69 16.71
CA GLU A 753 0.36 -2.12 16.30
C GLU A 753 0.00 -1.55 14.91
N PRO A 754 -0.18 -2.38 13.86
CA PRO A 754 -0.48 -1.90 12.50
C PRO A 754 -1.83 -1.17 12.34
N GLN A 755 -2.74 -1.27 13.32
CA GLN A 755 -3.96 -0.47 13.36
C GLN A 755 -3.73 0.98 13.83
N ALA A 756 -2.59 1.28 14.46
CA ALA A 756 -2.23 2.62 14.95
C ALA A 756 -1.06 3.24 14.16
N VAL A 757 -0.13 2.43 13.66
CA VAL A 757 1.07 2.85 12.92
C VAL A 757 0.95 2.49 11.44
N PHE A 758 1.33 3.42 10.56
CA PHE A 758 1.38 3.21 9.11
C PHE A 758 2.78 2.77 8.64
N GLU A 759 3.83 3.41 9.15
CA GLU A 759 5.22 3.06 8.95
C GLU A 759 6.00 3.32 10.24
N CYS A 760 7.01 2.50 10.54
CA CYS A 760 7.81 2.62 11.75
C CYS A 760 9.31 2.81 11.48
N LYS A 761 9.65 3.80 10.64
CA LYS A 761 11.04 4.29 10.52
C LYS A 761 11.34 5.24 11.68
N TYR A 762 12.43 5.01 12.39
CA TYR A 762 12.82 5.87 13.51
C TYR A 762 13.63 7.08 13.05
N GLU A 763 13.01 8.25 13.24
CA GLU A 763 13.50 9.55 12.82
C GLU A 763 13.53 10.49 14.02
N LEU A 764 14.72 10.96 14.38
CA LEU A 764 14.90 11.88 15.51
C LEU A 764 14.18 13.22 15.28
N ASP A 765 14.02 13.64 14.02
CA ASP A 765 13.27 14.85 13.67
C ASP A 765 11.75 14.68 13.82
N SER A 766 11.19 13.48 13.69
CA SER A 766 9.75 13.26 13.93
C SER A 766 9.38 13.55 15.39
N LEU A 767 10.25 13.20 16.35
CA LEU A 767 10.09 13.61 17.75
C LEU A 767 10.43 15.08 18.01
N ALA A 768 11.35 15.68 17.24
CA ALA A 768 11.65 17.11 17.34
C ALA A 768 10.48 17.97 16.82
N HIS A 769 9.80 17.52 15.77
CA HIS A 769 8.62 18.17 15.20
C HIS A 769 7.42 18.15 16.16
N PHE A 770 7.20 17.04 16.90
CA PHE A 770 6.22 17.00 17.99
C PHE A 770 6.43 18.10 19.05
N LEU A 771 7.68 18.32 19.47
CA LEU A 771 8.01 19.44 20.36
C LEU A 771 7.79 20.78 19.65
N ALA A 772 8.25 20.91 18.40
CA ALA A 772 8.15 22.14 17.62
C ALA A 772 6.70 22.61 17.40
N LEU A 773 5.73 21.70 17.20
CA LEU A 773 4.32 22.05 17.03
C LEU A 773 3.74 22.73 18.29
N GLY A 774 4.05 22.19 19.47
CA GLY A 774 3.67 22.77 20.76
C GLY A 774 4.41 24.06 21.09
N ASN A 775 5.71 24.11 20.77
CA ASN A 775 6.55 25.30 20.97
C ASN A 775 6.07 26.48 20.09
N ASP A 776 5.83 26.23 18.80
CA ASP A 776 5.30 27.24 17.86
C ASP A 776 3.92 27.73 18.29
N PHE A 777 3.06 26.84 18.79
CA PHE A 777 1.73 27.19 19.28
C PHE A 777 1.82 28.09 20.52
N TYR A 778 2.70 27.78 21.47
CA TYR A 778 2.96 28.65 22.62
C TYR A 778 3.49 30.02 22.20
N ASP A 779 4.48 30.08 21.29
CA ASP A 779 5.13 31.34 20.92
C ASP A 779 4.15 32.32 20.22
N HIS A 780 3.12 31.82 19.52
CA HIS A 780 2.10 32.66 18.88
C HIS A 780 0.86 32.94 19.76
N THR A 781 0.42 31.99 20.61
CA THR A 781 -0.79 32.15 21.43
C THR A 781 -0.53 32.61 22.87
N SER A 782 0.64 32.25 23.42
CA SER A 782 0.96 32.19 24.85
C SER A 782 0.11 31.20 25.67
N SER A 783 -0.62 30.28 25.02
CA SER A 783 -1.47 29.28 25.67
C SER A 783 -0.66 28.07 26.14
N VAL A 784 -0.93 27.63 27.37
CA VAL A 784 -0.35 26.41 27.98
C VAL A 784 -1.34 25.24 28.01
N GLU A 785 -2.49 25.34 27.32
CA GLU A 785 -3.58 24.37 27.37
C GLU A 785 -3.18 22.96 26.91
N PHE A 786 -2.22 22.87 25.99
CA PHE A 786 -1.65 21.59 25.53
C PHE A 786 -0.77 20.89 26.58
N ILE A 787 -0.34 21.57 27.65
CA ILE A 787 0.56 21.01 28.69
C ILE A 787 -0.24 20.19 29.72
N ASN A 788 -0.97 19.20 29.20
CA ASN A 788 -1.80 18.28 29.96
C ASN A 788 -1.04 17.00 30.35
N LYS A 789 -1.70 16.05 31.05
CA LYS A 789 -1.10 14.79 31.50
C LYS A 789 -0.53 13.94 30.34
N ARG A 790 -1.17 13.93 29.17
CA ARG A 790 -0.73 13.15 27.99
C ARG A 790 0.49 13.80 27.35
N TRP A 791 0.45 15.10 27.06
CA TRP A 791 1.61 15.79 26.50
C TRP A 791 2.86 15.68 27.42
N ILE A 792 2.69 15.80 28.74
CA ILE A 792 3.80 15.57 29.69
C ILE A 792 4.33 14.13 29.58
N ARG A 793 3.47 13.11 29.52
CA ARG A 793 3.86 11.71 29.33
C ARG A 793 4.58 11.48 27.99
N ALA A 794 4.12 12.12 26.91
CA ALA A 794 4.78 12.07 25.60
C ALA A 794 6.20 12.66 25.67
N VAL A 795 6.38 13.81 26.33
CA VAL A 795 7.72 14.41 26.57
C VAL A 795 8.60 13.49 27.42
N GLU A 796 8.05 12.81 28.44
CA GLU A 796 8.82 11.81 29.21
C GLU A 796 9.18 10.58 28.36
N THR A 797 8.31 10.14 27.44
CA THR A 797 8.64 9.11 26.45
C THR A 797 9.76 9.55 25.50
N VAL A 798 9.74 10.80 24.99
CA VAL A 798 10.84 11.36 24.18
C VAL A 798 12.16 11.29 24.95
N LEU A 799 12.19 11.72 26.22
CA LEU A 799 13.41 11.64 27.04
C LEU A 799 13.93 10.20 27.23
N ASN A 800 13.05 9.20 27.28
CA ASN A 800 13.44 7.79 27.32
C ASN A 800 14.08 7.36 25.99
N VAL A 801 13.49 7.69 24.85
CA VAL A 801 14.06 7.39 23.52
C VAL A 801 15.40 8.10 23.31
N LEU A 802 15.53 9.38 23.70
CA LEU A 802 16.83 10.07 23.67
C LEU A 802 17.88 9.35 24.54
N THR A 803 17.48 8.85 25.71
CA THR A 803 18.37 8.07 26.59
C THR A 803 18.80 6.76 25.92
N GLU A 804 17.86 6.01 25.35
CA GLU A 804 18.08 4.73 24.68
C GLU A 804 18.93 4.87 23.42
N GLN A 805 18.64 5.84 22.57
CA GLN A 805 19.30 6.08 21.29
C GLN A 805 20.59 6.91 21.42
N SER A 806 20.95 7.38 22.62
CA SER A 806 22.31 7.88 22.93
C SER A 806 23.30 6.79 23.37
N LYS A 807 22.88 5.52 23.42
CA LYS A 807 23.77 4.39 23.74
C LYS A 807 24.70 4.09 22.56
N SER A 808 25.97 3.85 22.86
CA SER A 808 26.97 3.36 21.90
C SER A 808 26.73 1.91 21.50
N THR A 809 27.23 1.51 20.34
CA THR A 809 27.11 0.12 19.84
C THR A 809 27.95 -0.88 20.66
N PHE A 810 28.98 -0.40 21.36
CA PHE A 810 29.79 -1.19 22.28
C PHE A 810 29.86 -0.52 23.65
N ASP A 811 29.98 -1.28 24.74
CA ASP A 811 30.18 -0.72 26.08
C ASP A 811 31.61 -0.14 26.22
N PRO A 812 31.79 1.09 26.73
CA PRO A 812 33.10 1.75 26.80
C PRO A 812 34.07 1.16 27.84
N LYS A 813 33.65 0.19 28.66
CA LYS A 813 34.46 -0.46 29.70
C LYS A 813 34.73 -1.94 29.40
N THR A 814 33.75 -2.67 28.86
CA THR A 814 33.91 -4.10 28.54
C THR A 814 34.21 -4.35 27.06
N GLY A 815 33.86 -3.41 26.16
CA GLY A 815 33.95 -3.59 24.71
C GLY A 815 32.87 -4.51 24.13
N GLU A 816 31.94 -5.01 24.95
CA GLU A 816 30.88 -5.92 24.51
C GLU A 816 29.81 -5.19 23.68
N PHE A 817 29.22 -5.88 22.72
CA PHE A 817 28.14 -5.35 21.88
C PHE A 817 26.88 -5.06 22.71
N GLN A 818 26.45 -3.81 22.71
CA GLN A 818 25.17 -3.40 23.28
C GLN A 818 24.08 -3.48 22.21
N ARG A 819 23.06 -4.32 22.44
CA ARG A 819 21.87 -4.36 21.59
C ARG A 819 21.16 -3.01 21.62
N ASN A 820 20.92 -2.41 20.45
CA ASN A 820 20.06 -1.24 20.35
C ASN A 820 18.60 -1.62 20.64
N GLU A 821 17.85 -0.74 21.30
CA GLU A 821 16.43 -0.97 21.59
C GLU A 821 15.60 -0.96 20.30
N TYR A 822 15.91 -0.03 19.39
CA TYR A 822 15.33 0.02 18.06
C TYR A 822 16.13 -0.81 17.04
N THR A 823 15.43 -1.65 16.28
CA THR A 823 15.97 -2.28 15.06
C THR A 823 14.90 -2.36 13.99
N PHE A 824 15.24 -2.10 12.73
CA PHE A 824 14.31 -2.13 11.59
C PHE A 824 14.91 -2.85 10.40
N SER A 825 14.15 -3.76 9.79
CA SER A 825 14.52 -4.46 8.56
C SER A 825 13.30 -4.61 7.64
N ARG A 826 13.50 -4.41 6.35
CA ARG A 826 12.47 -4.41 5.29
C ARG A 826 13.00 -5.22 4.11
N ARG A 827 12.14 -5.98 3.44
CA ARG A 827 12.52 -6.74 2.24
C ARG A 827 12.49 -5.84 1.01
N THR A 828 13.66 -5.36 0.59
CA THR A 828 13.83 -4.35 -0.46
C THR A 828 15.14 -4.54 -1.23
N ASP A 829 15.22 -4.05 -2.46
CA ASP A 829 16.46 -3.88 -3.24
C ASP A 829 17.01 -2.44 -3.18
N ILE A 830 16.22 -1.48 -2.66
CA ILE A 830 16.62 -0.09 -2.44
C ILE A 830 17.43 0.00 -1.13
N GLY A 831 18.72 0.31 -1.23
CA GLY A 831 19.64 0.31 -0.09
C GLY A 831 19.35 1.33 1.02
N THR A 832 18.56 2.38 0.75
CA THR A 832 18.11 3.33 1.78
C THR A 832 16.81 2.93 2.48
N GLU A 833 16.07 1.94 1.95
CA GLU A 833 14.81 1.47 2.54
C GLU A 833 15.02 0.46 3.68
N THR A 834 16.27 0.21 4.11
CA THR A 834 16.55 -0.69 5.23
C THR A 834 17.87 -0.41 5.94
N LEU A 835 18.06 -0.97 7.14
CA LEU A 835 19.24 -0.73 7.97
C LEU A 835 20.24 -1.89 7.95
N ASN A 836 21.52 -1.54 7.89
CA ASN A 836 22.65 -2.47 7.97
C ASN A 836 22.66 -3.33 9.26
N LEU A 837 23.50 -4.37 9.26
CA LEU A 837 23.75 -5.24 10.42
C LEU A 837 22.47 -5.89 10.99
N ARG A 838 21.63 -6.44 10.10
CA ARG A 838 20.31 -7.05 10.44
C ARG A 838 19.38 -6.09 11.18
N GLY A 839 19.36 -4.84 10.76
CA GLY A 839 18.43 -3.83 11.25
C GLY A 839 18.94 -2.93 12.39
N VAL A 840 20.20 -3.07 12.82
CA VAL A 840 20.79 -2.23 13.87
C VAL A 840 21.28 -0.87 13.31
N GLY A 841 21.55 -0.81 12.00
CA GLY A 841 22.29 0.30 11.39
C GLY A 841 23.79 0.20 11.67
N ASN A 842 24.56 1.18 11.19
CA ASN A 842 26.02 1.17 11.36
C ASN A 842 26.43 1.44 12.83
N PRO A 843 27.64 1.00 13.24
CA PRO A 843 28.14 1.18 14.60
C PRO A 843 28.33 2.66 14.96
N LEU A 844 28.04 3.01 16.22
CA LEU A 844 28.25 4.36 16.77
C LEU A 844 29.11 4.31 18.03
N ASN A 845 30.02 5.27 18.16
CA ASN A 845 30.94 5.39 19.29
C ASN A 845 30.26 5.93 20.56
N TRP A 846 30.94 5.82 21.69
CA TRP A 846 30.50 6.39 22.98
C TRP A 846 30.98 7.84 23.17
N GLY A 847 30.46 8.48 24.21
CA GLY A 847 30.93 9.80 24.68
C GLY A 847 30.41 11.01 23.90
N THR A 848 29.85 10.82 22.71
CA THR A 848 29.56 11.90 21.75
C THR A 848 28.48 12.91 22.14
N GLY A 849 27.70 12.65 23.20
CA GLY A 849 26.52 13.46 23.56
C GLY A 849 25.31 13.32 22.62
N LEU A 850 25.55 12.99 21.35
CA LEU A 850 24.58 12.83 20.27
C LEU A 850 23.63 11.64 20.46
N VAL A 851 22.54 11.65 19.69
CA VAL A 851 21.49 10.63 19.65
C VAL A 851 21.38 10.08 18.22
N ARG A 852 21.23 8.75 18.11
CA ARG A 852 21.00 8.07 16.82
C ARG A 852 19.70 8.57 16.19
N SER A 853 19.73 8.79 14.87
CA SER A 853 18.55 8.69 14.00
C SER A 853 18.76 7.46 13.13
N ALA A 854 17.74 6.62 12.93
CA ALA A 854 17.90 5.48 12.02
C ALA A 854 17.69 5.92 10.57
N PHE A 855 16.66 6.74 10.34
CA PHE A 855 16.30 7.33 9.08
C PHE A 855 16.40 8.87 9.12
N ARG A 856 16.25 9.50 7.95
CA ARG A 856 16.31 10.94 7.67
C ARG A 856 14.90 11.50 7.48
N PRO A 857 14.70 12.83 7.42
CA PRO A 857 13.44 13.44 7.01
C PRO A 857 13.05 13.21 5.53
N SER A 858 13.87 12.50 4.75
CA SER A 858 13.55 11.92 3.44
C SER A 858 13.05 10.48 3.53
N ASP A 859 12.82 9.97 4.74
CA ASP A 859 12.48 8.58 5.05
C ASP A 859 13.55 7.56 4.56
N ASP A 860 14.74 8.02 4.13
CA ASP A 860 15.92 7.22 3.79
C ASP A 860 16.76 6.87 5.02
N ALA A 861 17.37 5.68 5.04
CA ALA A 861 18.32 5.26 6.06
C ALA A 861 19.55 6.19 6.14
N THR A 862 20.01 6.44 7.37
CA THR A 862 21.28 7.14 7.63
C THR A 862 22.48 6.26 7.26
N ILE A 863 23.56 6.87 6.75
CA ILE A 863 24.82 6.18 6.48
C ILE A 863 25.65 6.15 7.76
N LEU A 864 25.79 7.29 8.45
CA LEU A 864 26.35 7.34 9.80
C LEU A 864 25.26 7.83 10.76
N GLY A 865 24.94 7.03 11.78
CA GLY A 865 23.70 7.17 12.55
C GLY A 865 23.55 8.41 13.44
N PHE A 866 24.60 9.21 13.68
CA PHE A 866 24.44 10.52 14.30
C PHE A 866 24.16 11.58 13.21
N PHE A 867 22.88 11.68 12.85
CA PHE A 867 22.38 12.66 11.88
C PHE A 867 22.34 14.07 12.50
N ILE A 868 23.17 14.98 11.99
CA ILE A 868 23.47 16.27 12.64
C ILE A 868 22.29 17.26 12.61
N PRO A 869 21.59 17.51 11.48
CA PRO A 869 20.39 18.36 11.45
C PRO A 869 19.31 18.01 12.47
N ALA A 870 18.96 16.72 12.66
CA ALA A 870 17.97 16.32 13.66
C ALA A 870 18.47 16.47 15.10
N ASN A 871 19.76 16.19 15.37
CA ASN A 871 20.36 16.44 16.68
C ASN A 871 20.34 17.95 17.00
N ALA A 872 20.62 18.81 16.01
CA ALA A 872 20.53 20.26 16.12
C ALA A 872 19.09 20.75 16.35
N GLN A 873 18.10 20.21 15.60
CA GLN A 873 16.69 20.53 15.80
C GLN A 873 16.22 20.14 17.21
N MET A 874 16.48 18.90 17.63
CA MET A 874 16.13 18.39 18.96
C MET A 874 16.77 19.24 20.07
N ALA A 875 18.03 19.66 19.91
CA ALA A 875 18.68 20.57 20.85
C ALA A 875 17.93 21.92 21.00
N VAL A 876 17.41 22.52 19.92
CA VAL A 876 16.65 23.77 20.02
C VAL A 876 15.25 23.54 20.59
N GLU A 877 14.54 22.52 20.13
CA GLU A 877 13.14 22.31 20.52
C GLU A 877 13.00 21.86 21.98
N LEU A 878 13.97 21.12 22.53
CA LEU A 878 14.08 20.87 23.97
C LEU A 878 14.32 22.17 24.75
N LYS A 879 15.10 23.12 24.21
CA LYS A 879 15.41 24.42 24.83
C LYS A 879 14.27 25.45 24.73
N ARG A 880 13.36 25.28 23.76
CA ARG A 880 12.09 26.01 23.71
C ARG A 880 11.12 25.41 24.72
N ALA A 881 10.93 24.10 24.70
CA ALA A 881 10.06 23.38 25.63
C ALA A 881 10.49 23.52 27.11
N SER A 882 11.79 23.60 27.42
CA SER A 882 12.29 23.84 28.80
C SER A 882 11.81 25.18 29.37
N LYS A 883 11.86 26.26 28.58
CA LYS A 883 11.37 27.60 28.97
C LYS A 883 9.86 27.59 29.20
N ILE A 884 9.12 26.96 28.29
CA ILE A 884 7.66 26.84 28.35
C ILE A 884 7.23 26.05 29.58
N LEU A 885 7.87 24.89 29.84
CA LEU A 885 7.63 24.09 31.05
C LEU A 885 8.05 24.84 32.33
N THR A 886 9.06 25.70 32.29
CA THR A 886 9.42 26.57 33.42
C THR A 886 8.32 27.60 33.70
N ALA A 887 7.80 28.26 32.67
CA ALA A 887 6.66 29.19 32.78
C ALA A 887 5.38 28.49 33.28
N ALA A 888 5.16 27.22 32.88
CA ALA A 888 4.08 26.37 33.36
C ALA A 888 4.33 25.71 34.74
N GLY A 889 5.39 26.10 35.46
CA GLY A 889 5.70 25.62 36.82
C GLY A 889 6.20 24.17 36.92
N LYS A 890 6.63 23.56 35.81
CA LYS A 890 7.13 22.17 35.72
C LYS A 890 8.66 22.10 35.77
N THR A 891 9.26 22.83 36.72
CA THR A 891 10.70 23.08 36.82
C THR A 891 11.57 21.81 36.75
N THR A 892 11.20 20.73 37.42
CA THR A 892 11.96 19.46 37.42
C THR A 892 12.04 18.82 36.03
N LEU A 893 10.99 18.93 35.21
CA LEU A 893 10.99 18.41 33.84
C LEU A 893 11.76 19.37 32.92
N ALA A 894 11.52 20.68 33.05
CA ALA A 894 12.25 21.71 32.33
C ALA A 894 13.78 21.59 32.48
N GLN A 895 14.28 21.31 33.70
CA GLN A 895 15.71 21.13 33.95
C GLN A 895 16.28 19.89 33.26
N LYS A 896 15.52 18.78 33.15
CA LYS A 896 15.92 17.61 32.35
C LYS A 896 16.06 17.97 30.86
N LEU A 897 15.09 18.72 30.33
CA LEU A 897 15.09 19.16 28.92
C LEU A 897 16.27 20.10 28.64
N GLU A 898 16.52 21.10 29.49
CA GLU A 898 17.65 22.03 29.31
C GLU A 898 19.00 21.28 29.32
N THR A 899 19.15 20.29 30.21
CA THR A 899 20.35 19.43 30.30
C THR A 899 20.56 18.61 29.03
N TRP A 900 19.50 18.02 28.46
CA TRP A 900 19.57 17.35 27.17
C TRP A 900 19.84 18.31 26.00
N SER A 901 19.26 19.51 26.05
CA SER A 901 19.49 20.55 25.04
C SER A 901 20.96 20.97 24.98
N ALA A 902 21.61 21.14 26.14
CA ALA A 902 23.03 21.44 26.25
C ALA A 902 23.87 20.27 25.72
N LYS A 903 23.66 19.05 26.25
CA LYS A 903 24.37 17.82 25.83
C LYS A 903 24.34 17.61 24.30
N LEU A 904 23.18 17.80 23.68
CA LEU A 904 23.02 17.65 22.22
C LEU A 904 23.70 18.79 21.45
N ARG A 905 23.57 20.04 21.92
CA ARG A 905 24.25 21.19 21.30
C ARG A 905 25.76 21.04 21.34
N ASP A 906 26.30 20.68 22.49
CA ASP A 906 27.74 20.51 22.70
C ASP A 906 28.26 19.35 21.84
N GLY A 907 27.56 18.21 21.79
CA GLY A 907 27.90 17.09 20.91
C GLY A 907 27.84 17.41 19.41
N VAL A 908 26.91 18.26 18.96
CA VAL A 908 26.87 18.76 17.57
C VAL A 908 28.05 19.68 17.27
N LEU A 909 28.48 20.50 18.22
CA LEU A 909 29.63 21.40 18.05
C LEU A 909 30.98 20.67 18.13
N GLU A 910 31.10 19.63 18.97
CA GLU A 910 32.33 18.85 19.15
C GLU A 910 32.55 17.82 18.03
N HIS A 911 31.50 17.11 17.59
CA HIS A 911 31.63 16.02 16.61
C HIS A 911 30.99 16.31 15.26
N GLY A 912 30.03 17.23 15.19
CA GLY A 912 29.37 17.63 13.94
C GLY A 912 30.16 18.65 13.13
N VAL A 913 31.12 19.38 13.72
CA VAL A 913 31.97 20.35 13.02
C VAL A 913 33.27 19.69 12.57
N VAL A 914 33.59 19.78 11.27
CA VAL A 914 34.77 19.15 10.67
C VAL A 914 35.48 20.06 9.66
N ARG A 915 36.80 19.89 9.52
CA ARG A 915 37.65 20.75 8.69
C ARG A 915 37.66 20.31 7.22
N HIS A 916 36.77 20.87 6.39
CA HIS A 916 36.80 20.66 4.94
C HIS A 916 37.99 21.40 4.29
N LYS A 917 38.75 20.68 3.44
CA LYS A 917 39.96 21.20 2.74
C LYS A 917 39.75 22.56 2.04
N LYS A 918 38.73 22.66 1.18
CA LYS A 918 38.36 23.88 0.43
C LYS A 918 37.63 24.95 1.26
N TYR A 919 36.57 24.59 2.00
CA TYR A 919 35.60 25.58 2.50
C TYR A 919 35.90 26.16 3.90
N GLY A 920 36.73 25.52 4.73
CA GLY A 920 36.95 25.94 6.11
C GLY A 920 36.51 24.86 7.10
N ASP A 921 36.06 25.28 8.28
CA ASP A 921 35.28 24.43 9.18
C ASP A 921 33.83 24.45 8.73
N VAL A 922 33.20 23.27 8.64
CA VAL A 922 31.82 23.06 8.17
C VAL A 922 31.10 22.08 9.08
N PHE A 923 29.77 22.14 9.11
CA PHE A 923 28.98 21.05 9.67
C PHE A 923 28.97 19.86 8.71
N ALA A 924 29.20 18.66 9.24
CA ALA A 924 28.93 17.40 8.57
C ALA A 924 27.43 17.07 8.63
N TYR A 925 26.95 16.29 7.66
CA TYR A 925 25.54 15.86 7.59
C TYR A 925 25.26 14.72 8.57
N GLU A 926 26.19 13.77 8.64
CA GLU A 926 26.13 12.55 9.44
C GLU A 926 27.54 12.21 9.95
N VAL A 927 27.64 11.70 11.19
CA VAL A 927 28.90 11.24 11.81
C VAL A 927 28.71 9.93 12.59
N ASP A 928 29.81 9.24 12.90
CA ASP A 928 29.81 7.98 13.67
C ASP A 928 30.39 8.09 15.09
N GLY A 929 31.09 9.18 15.40
CA GLY A 929 31.84 9.37 16.64
C GLY A 929 33.20 8.66 16.70
N TYR A 930 33.56 7.84 15.70
CA TYR A 930 34.92 7.29 15.53
C TYR A 930 35.82 8.22 14.70
N GLY A 931 35.22 9.14 13.94
CA GLY A 931 35.92 10.15 13.14
C GLY A 931 35.46 10.20 11.68
N SER A 932 34.53 9.33 11.27
CA SER A 932 33.92 9.38 9.94
C SER A 932 32.88 10.49 9.89
N SER A 933 32.83 11.21 8.77
CA SER A 933 31.85 12.27 8.50
C SER A 933 31.40 12.24 7.04
N ILE A 934 30.10 12.45 6.80
CA ILE A 934 29.53 12.60 5.45
C ILE A 934 29.33 14.08 5.17
N LEU A 935 29.82 14.54 4.02
CA LEU A 935 29.74 15.94 3.57
C LEU A 935 28.79 16.04 2.38
N MET A 936 27.55 16.39 2.68
CA MET A 936 26.43 16.57 1.76
C MET A 936 25.37 17.45 2.45
N ASP A 937 24.26 17.72 1.78
CA ASP A 937 22.99 18.03 2.44
C ASP A 937 21.85 17.49 1.58
N ASP A 938 20.71 17.24 2.22
CA ASP A 938 19.47 16.79 1.59
C ASP A 938 18.46 17.95 1.52
N ALA A 939 17.41 17.79 0.72
CA ALA A 939 16.36 18.80 0.58
C ALA A 939 15.38 18.83 1.76
N ASN A 940 15.25 17.72 2.50
CA ASN A 940 14.20 17.55 3.48
C ASN A 940 14.54 18.22 4.83
N TYR A 941 13.58 18.96 5.39
CA TYR A 941 13.76 19.67 6.65
C TYR A 941 13.53 18.71 7.85
N PRO A 942 14.45 18.63 8.83
CA PRO A 942 15.64 19.46 9.03
C PRO A 942 16.83 19.11 8.13
N SER A 943 17.44 20.14 7.53
CA SER A 943 18.68 20.04 6.73
C SER A 943 19.78 20.93 7.31
N LEU A 944 21.03 20.76 6.87
CA LEU A 944 22.14 21.64 7.27
C LEU A 944 21.92 23.08 6.78
N LEU A 945 21.38 23.26 5.57
CA LEU A 945 21.01 24.56 5.04
C LEU A 945 20.01 25.30 5.96
N ALA A 946 19.17 24.55 6.68
CA ALA A 946 18.14 25.05 7.59
C ALA A 946 18.62 25.38 9.02
N LEU A 947 19.90 25.16 9.39
CA LEU A 947 20.38 25.35 10.77
C LEU A 947 20.03 26.73 11.41
N PRO A 948 20.08 27.87 10.70
CA PRO A 948 19.65 29.15 11.26
C PRO A 948 18.12 29.30 11.34
N LEU A 949 17.39 28.70 10.41
CA LEU A 949 15.92 28.70 10.41
C LEU A 949 15.36 27.89 11.58
N MET A 950 16.08 26.85 12.01
CA MET A 950 15.81 26.11 13.24
C MET A 950 16.26 26.85 14.52
N GLY A 951 16.95 28.00 14.41
CA GLY A 951 17.50 28.72 15.56
C GLY A 951 18.70 28.03 16.22
N PHE A 952 19.40 27.12 15.53
CA PHE A 952 20.57 26.44 16.10
C PHE A 952 21.82 27.33 16.09
N CYS A 953 22.03 28.10 15.01
CA CYS A 953 23.13 29.04 14.84
C CYS A 953 22.62 30.34 14.21
N GLU A 954 23.43 31.40 14.23
CA GLU A 954 23.09 32.63 13.53
C GLU A 954 23.29 32.48 12.01
N VAL A 955 22.52 33.21 11.19
CA VAL A 955 22.68 33.18 9.72
C VAL A 955 24.07 33.68 9.27
N ASN A 956 24.74 34.47 10.10
CA ASN A 956 26.10 34.98 9.87
C ASN A 956 27.19 34.16 10.59
N ASP A 957 26.85 33.00 11.16
CA ASP A 957 27.85 32.09 11.75
C ASP A 957 28.86 31.65 10.67
N PRO A 958 30.18 31.73 10.91
CA PRO A 958 31.18 31.42 9.89
C PRO A 958 31.21 29.94 9.50
N ILE A 959 30.90 29.02 10.43
CA ILE A 959 30.82 27.58 10.14
C ILE A 959 29.58 27.32 9.29
N TYR A 960 28.45 27.97 9.62
CA TYR A 960 27.25 27.90 8.77
C TYR A 960 27.50 28.47 7.37
N GLN A 961 28.17 29.62 7.24
CA GLN A 961 28.43 30.22 5.93
C GLN A 961 29.39 29.39 5.06
N ASN A 962 30.44 28.81 5.67
CA ASN A 962 31.29 27.82 4.99
C ASN A 962 30.48 26.60 4.53
N THR A 963 29.57 26.12 5.39
CA THR A 963 28.65 24.99 5.11
C THR A 963 27.71 25.36 3.97
N ARG A 964 26.93 26.44 4.06
CA ARG A 964 26.05 26.95 3.00
C ARG A 964 26.75 27.01 1.66
N LYS A 965 27.99 27.53 1.61
CA LYS A 965 28.80 27.58 0.39
C LYS A 965 29.19 26.19 -0.14
N MET A 966 29.57 25.25 0.73
CA MET A 966 29.79 23.85 0.35
C MET A 966 28.51 23.21 -0.24
N LEU A 967 27.35 23.50 0.36
CA LEU A 967 26.08 22.85 0.02
C LEU A 967 25.44 23.36 -1.27
N LEU A 968 25.69 24.63 -1.61
CA LEU A 968 25.19 25.30 -2.81
C LEU A 968 26.22 25.29 -3.97
N GLU A 969 27.32 24.55 -3.83
CA GLU A 969 28.28 24.28 -4.89
C GLU A 969 28.27 22.80 -5.28
N LYS A 970 28.12 22.49 -6.57
CA LYS A 970 28.20 21.14 -7.17
C LYS A 970 29.52 20.39 -6.91
N SER A 971 30.56 21.10 -6.43
CA SER A 971 31.84 20.54 -6.00
C SER A 971 31.97 20.29 -4.50
N GLY A 972 30.94 20.64 -3.71
CA GLY A 972 30.90 20.48 -2.25
C GLY A 972 29.75 19.59 -1.75
N ASN A 973 28.62 19.50 -2.47
CA ASN A 973 27.52 18.58 -2.16
C ASN A 973 27.19 17.67 -3.37
N PRO A 974 27.26 16.33 -3.24
CA PRO A 974 26.92 15.40 -4.32
C PRO A 974 25.44 15.46 -4.74
N TYR A 975 24.55 15.98 -3.89
CA TYR A 975 23.13 16.17 -4.18
C TYR A 975 22.77 17.62 -4.56
N TYR A 976 23.74 18.52 -4.76
CA TYR A 976 23.47 19.80 -5.42
C TYR A 976 23.40 19.58 -6.94
N LEU A 977 22.17 19.46 -7.45
CA LEU A 977 21.89 19.12 -8.84
C LEU A 977 21.63 20.38 -9.66
N GLU A 978 22.18 20.38 -10.88
CA GLU A 978 22.12 21.50 -11.81
C GLU A 978 22.01 20.97 -13.23
N GLY A 979 21.03 21.47 -13.98
CA GLY A 979 20.77 21.15 -15.38
C GLY A 979 20.11 22.30 -16.12
N ASN A 980 19.74 22.07 -17.38
CA ASN A 980 19.32 23.14 -18.29
C ASN A 980 17.95 23.77 -17.98
N ALA A 981 17.17 23.18 -17.07
CA ALA A 981 15.79 23.60 -16.80
C ALA A 981 15.49 23.91 -15.32
N PHE A 982 16.27 23.37 -14.38
CA PHE A 982 16.09 23.59 -12.94
C PHE A 982 17.39 23.27 -12.18
N LYS A 983 17.51 23.72 -10.92
CA LYS A 983 18.63 23.42 -10.03
C LYS A 983 18.19 23.47 -8.56
N GLY A 984 18.97 22.86 -7.67
CA GLY A 984 18.72 22.87 -6.22
C GLY A 984 19.34 21.65 -5.54
N ILE A 985 19.05 21.46 -4.26
CA ILE A 985 19.43 20.24 -3.54
C ILE A 985 18.36 19.16 -3.81
N GLY A 986 18.81 17.94 -4.08
CA GLY A 986 17.98 16.73 -4.16
C GLY A 986 18.21 15.81 -2.96
N GLY A 987 18.13 14.51 -3.18
CA GLY A 987 18.39 13.48 -2.18
C GLY A 987 18.49 12.09 -2.81
N PRO A 988 18.93 11.05 -2.07
CA PRO A 988 18.97 9.69 -2.59
C PRO A 988 17.57 9.14 -2.88
N HIS A 989 16.54 9.52 -2.11
CA HIS A 989 15.13 9.10 -2.25
C HIS A 989 14.62 9.03 -3.70
N ILE A 990 14.80 10.09 -4.48
CA ILE A 990 14.42 10.16 -5.91
C ILE A 990 15.65 10.04 -6.84
N GLY A 991 16.85 10.27 -6.31
CA GLY A 991 18.12 10.05 -7.00
C GLY A 991 18.63 11.21 -7.87
N LEU A 992 19.69 10.90 -8.63
CA LEU A 992 20.70 11.83 -9.15
C LEU A 992 20.25 12.81 -10.26
N ARG A 993 18.95 12.99 -10.47
CA ARG A 993 18.37 13.90 -11.49
C ARG A 993 17.35 14.89 -10.95
N ASN A 994 16.84 14.68 -9.75
CA ASN A 994 15.68 15.42 -9.25
C ASN A 994 16.04 16.31 -8.07
N ALA A 995 16.02 17.64 -8.29
CA ALA A 995 16.15 18.63 -7.23
C ALA A 995 14.77 18.98 -6.69
N TRP A 996 14.69 19.27 -5.39
CA TRP A 996 13.42 19.51 -4.70
C TRP A 996 13.16 21.01 -4.53
N PRO A 997 11.99 21.55 -4.91
CA PRO A 997 11.65 22.96 -4.72
C PRO A 997 11.79 23.44 -3.27
N MET A 998 11.55 22.55 -2.30
CA MET A 998 11.74 22.82 -0.87
C MET A 998 13.17 23.31 -0.54
N SER A 999 14.21 22.79 -1.21
CA SER A 999 15.59 23.24 -0.98
C SER A 999 15.79 24.71 -1.32
N LEU A 1000 15.20 25.19 -2.44
CA LEU A 1000 15.25 26.59 -2.86
C LEU A 1000 14.45 27.50 -1.91
N LEU A 1001 13.36 27.00 -1.34
CA LEU A 1001 12.57 27.74 -0.36
C LEU A 1001 13.33 27.91 0.96
N ILE A 1002 14.00 26.86 1.45
CA ILE A 1002 14.91 26.96 2.59
C ILE A 1002 16.10 27.88 2.27
N GLN A 1003 16.69 27.79 1.06
CA GLN A 1003 17.76 28.66 0.59
C GLN A 1003 17.36 30.14 0.63
N ALA A 1004 16.15 30.49 0.16
CA ALA A 1004 15.61 31.84 0.17
C ALA A 1004 15.34 32.36 1.60
N ARG A 1005 14.72 31.55 2.48
CA ARG A 1005 14.48 31.92 3.88
C ARG A 1005 15.78 32.16 4.66
N THR A 1006 16.86 31.48 4.28
CA THR A 1006 18.18 31.59 4.92
C THR A 1006 19.17 32.51 4.18
N SER A 1007 18.70 33.26 3.18
CA SER A 1007 19.49 34.29 2.49
C SER A 1007 19.11 35.72 2.92
N ASN A 1008 20.05 36.63 2.71
CA ASN A 1008 19.86 38.08 2.75
C ASN A 1008 20.08 38.76 1.39
N ASP A 1009 20.55 38.05 0.36
CA ASP A 1009 20.70 38.57 -1.01
C ASP A 1009 19.34 38.52 -1.74
N ASP A 1010 18.82 39.69 -2.09
CA ASP A 1010 17.57 39.86 -2.82
C ASP A 1010 17.58 39.15 -4.19
N LYS A 1011 18.75 39.04 -4.83
CA LYS A 1011 18.89 38.36 -6.12
C LYS A 1011 18.80 36.84 -5.95
N GLU A 1012 19.53 36.26 -4.99
CA GLU A 1012 19.45 34.83 -4.66
C GLU A 1012 18.02 34.44 -4.30
N ILE A 1013 17.39 35.21 -3.41
CA ILE A 1013 15.99 34.99 -2.99
C ILE A 1013 15.06 35.00 -4.20
N LYS A 1014 15.16 36.01 -5.07
CA LYS A 1014 14.30 36.09 -6.25
C LYS A 1014 14.53 34.93 -7.21
N GLU A 1015 15.78 34.56 -7.48
CA GLU A 1015 16.12 33.42 -8.35
C GLU A 1015 15.54 32.10 -7.82
N CYS A 1016 15.59 31.87 -6.51
CA CYS A 1016 14.94 30.73 -5.86
C CYS A 1016 13.41 30.73 -6.05
N ILE A 1017 12.73 31.88 -5.87
CA ILE A 1017 11.27 31.97 -6.02
C ILE A 1017 10.82 31.85 -7.49
N ASP A 1018 11.53 32.49 -8.43
CA ASP A 1018 11.24 32.38 -9.87
C ASP A 1018 11.39 30.94 -10.38
N LEU A 1019 12.43 30.20 -9.95
CA LEU A 1019 12.59 28.78 -10.25
C LEU A 1019 11.42 27.94 -9.71
N VAL A 1020 10.99 28.17 -8.46
CA VAL A 1020 9.85 27.45 -7.88
C VAL A 1020 8.56 27.73 -8.67
N LEU A 1021 8.31 28.98 -9.07
CA LEU A 1021 7.18 29.36 -9.92
C LEU A 1021 7.22 28.69 -11.30
N ASP A 1022 8.39 28.64 -11.95
CA ASP A 1022 8.58 27.96 -13.24
C ASP A 1022 8.31 26.44 -13.15
N SER A 1023 8.57 25.84 -11.98
CA SER A 1023 8.35 24.41 -11.70
C SER A 1023 6.91 24.07 -11.34
N ALA A 1024 6.17 25.02 -10.78
CA ALA A 1024 4.81 24.87 -10.26
C ALA A 1024 3.73 24.87 -11.37
N LYS A 1025 3.96 24.19 -12.50
CA LYS A 1025 3.11 24.22 -13.71
C LYS A 1025 1.70 23.66 -13.53
N LEU A 1026 1.42 23.00 -12.40
CA LEU A 1026 0.08 22.60 -11.99
C LEU A 1026 -0.53 23.52 -10.93
N GLY A 1027 0.08 24.66 -10.60
CA GLY A 1027 -0.43 25.60 -9.61
C GLY A 1027 -0.21 25.19 -8.14
N LEU A 1028 0.60 24.15 -7.91
CA LEU A 1028 1.04 23.67 -6.59
C LEU A 1028 2.55 23.41 -6.62
N VAL A 1029 3.17 23.33 -5.45
CA VAL A 1029 4.58 22.96 -5.31
C VAL A 1029 4.71 21.44 -5.27
N HIS A 1030 5.53 20.90 -6.18
CA HIS A 1030 5.82 19.47 -6.28
C HIS A 1030 6.92 19.05 -5.29
N GLU A 1031 7.06 17.75 -5.09
CA GLU A 1031 8.12 17.16 -4.26
C GLU A 1031 9.50 17.33 -4.90
N SER A 1032 9.68 16.85 -6.14
CA SER A 1032 10.96 16.93 -6.85
C SER A 1032 10.77 17.21 -8.36
N ILE A 1033 11.80 17.77 -9.01
CA ILE A 1033 11.79 18.24 -10.41
C ILE A 1033 13.06 17.73 -11.14
N ASP A 1034 12.92 17.12 -12.32
CA ASP A 1034 14.07 16.72 -13.17
C ASP A 1034 14.82 17.97 -13.67
N VAL A 1035 16.11 18.10 -13.30
CA VAL A 1035 16.91 19.30 -13.59
C VAL A 1035 17.13 19.59 -15.08
N GLN A 1036 16.87 18.63 -15.96
CA GLN A 1036 16.93 18.79 -17.42
C GLN A 1036 15.53 18.99 -18.03
N HIS A 1037 14.45 18.63 -17.33
CA HIS A 1037 13.08 18.63 -17.84
C HIS A 1037 12.07 19.05 -16.77
N ILE A 1038 11.91 20.37 -16.57
CA ILE A 1038 11.00 20.98 -15.58
C ILE A 1038 9.52 20.53 -15.64
N SER A 1039 9.09 19.84 -16.70
CA SER A 1039 7.77 19.20 -16.81
C SER A 1039 7.70 17.76 -16.28
N GLN A 1040 8.80 17.23 -15.74
CA GLN A 1040 8.87 15.92 -15.09
C GLN A 1040 9.13 16.15 -13.60
N TYR A 1041 8.20 15.68 -12.78
CA TYR A 1041 8.16 15.94 -11.34
C TYR A 1041 7.59 14.72 -10.59
N THR A 1042 7.82 14.66 -9.28
CA THR A 1042 7.14 13.70 -8.38
C THR A 1042 6.08 14.40 -7.54
N ARG A 1043 4.99 13.66 -7.23
CA ARG A 1043 3.78 14.04 -6.45
C ARG A 1043 3.14 15.38 -6.83
N SER A 1044 1.96 15.31 -7.46
CA SER A 1044 1.14 16.50 -7.78
C SER A 1044 0.41 17.10 -6.57
N TRP A 1045 0.33 16.38 -5.44
CA TRP A 1045 -0.27 16.86 -4.19
C TRP A 1045 0.64 16.54 -3.01
N PHE A 1046 1.43 17.52 -2.58
CA PHE A 1046 2.29 17.40 -1.42
C PHE A 1046 2.10 18.63 -0.52
N ALA A 1047 1.27 18.48 0.51
CA ALA A 1047 0.81 19.63 1.30
C ALA A 1047 1.92 20.24 2.18
N TRP A 1048 2.92 19.44 2.59
CA TRP A 1048 4.11 19.95 3.28
C TRP A 1048 4.89 20.95 2.42
N ALA A 1049 5.20 20.63 1.15
CA ALA A 1049 5.89 21.56 0.24
C ALA A 1049 5.11 22.86 0.02
N ASN A 1050 3.78 22.79 -0.11
CA ASN A 1050 2.90 23.96 -0.17
C ASN A 1050 2.95 24.80 1.13
N GLY A 1051 2.99 24.16 2.30
CA GLY A 1051 3.16 24.83 3.60
C GLY A 1051 4.51 25.52 3.78
N VAL A 1052 5.60 24.91 3.30
CA VAL A 1052 6.94 25.54 3.30
C VAL A 1052 6.98 26.73 2.32
N PHE A 1053 6.34 26.63 1.15
CA PHE A 1053 6.19 27.75 0.22
C PHE A 1053 5.44 28.91 0.87
N ALA A 1054 4.27 28.65 1.45
CA ALA A 1054 3.48 29.71 2.09
C ALA A 1054 4.21 30.35 3.29
N SER A 1055 4.92 29.54 4.09
CA SER A 1055 5.81 30.03 5.15
C SER A 1055 6.94 30.92 4.62
N THR A 1056 7.45 30.63 3.42
CA THR A 1056 8.50 31.41 2.75
C THR A 1056 7.95 32.75 2.26
N ILE A 1057 6.78 32.75 1.61
CA ILE A 1057 6.15 33.99 1.14
C ILE A 1057 5.73 34.89 2.31
N LEU A 1058 5.25 34.32 3.42
CA LEU A 1058 4.94 35.09 4.64
C LEU A 1058 6.18 35.67 5.33
N ASP A 1059 7.30 34.92 5.37
CA ASP A 1059 8.60 35.47 5.83
C ASP A 1059 9.05 36.65 4.96
N LEU A 1060 9.05 36.48 3.63
CA LEU A 1060 9.48 37.53 2.70
C LEU A 1060 8.53 38.73 2.73
N ALA A 1061 7.22 38.52 2.83
CA ALA A 1061 6.22 39.59 2.97
C ALA A 1061 6.42 40.43 4.23
N LYS A 1062 6.99 39.86 5.31
CA LYS A 1062 7.37 40.59 6.54
C LYS A 1062 8.77 41.21 6.46
N ARG A 1063 9.77 40.43 6.05
CA ARG A 1063 11.21 40.74 6.15
C ARG A 1063 11.77 41.51 4.95
N LYS A 1064 11.25 41.26 3.75
CA LYS A 1064 11.68 41.82 2.45
C LYS A 1064 10.45 42.10 1.56
N PRO A 1065 9.49 42.95 2.01
CA PRO A 1065 8.20 43.15 1.34
C PRO A 1065 8.32 43.63 -0.11
N HIS A 1066 9.42 44.29 -0.46
CA HIS A 1066 9.72 44.74 -1.82
C HIS A 1066 9.93 43.59 -2.82
N LEU A 1067 10.23 42.37 -2.37
CA LEU A 1067 10.34 41.20 -3.26
C LEU A 1067 8.98 40.58 -3.62
N VAL A 1068 7.95 40.76 -2.78
CA VAL A 1068 6.61 40.16 -2.95
C VAL A 1068 5.59 41.20 -3.46
N PHE A 1069 5.64 42.41 -2.90
CA PHE A 1069 4.73 43.52 -3.19
C PHE A 1069 5.40 44.64 -4.02
N GLY A 1070 6.71 44.51 -4.30
CA GLY A 1070 7.52 45.50 -5.02
C GLY A 1070 7.92 46.74 -4.22
N GLU A 1071 8.79 47.55 -4.82
CA GLU A 1071 9.39 48.74 -4.20
C GLU A 1071 8.40 49.64 -3.45
N GLY A 1072 8.84 50.12 -2.28
CA GLY A 1072 8.09 51.01 -1.39
C GLY A 1072 6.97 50.37 -0.56
N ALA A 1073 6.71 49.07 -0.72
CA ALA A 1073 5.66 48.39 0.03
C ALA A 1073 6.01 48.21 1.53
N ALA A 1074 5.04 48.46 2.41
CA ALA A 1074 5.15 48.16 3.83
C ALA A 1074 5.26 46.65 4.10
N PRO A 1075 5.83 46.21 5.23
CA PRO A 1075 5.71 44.83 5.71
C PRO A 1075 4.25 44.34 5.76
N TYR A 1076 4.08 43.02 5.70
CA TYR A 1076 2.85 42.34 6.09
C TYR A 1076 3.12 41.46 7.31
N GLU A 1077 2.20 41.48 8.26
CA GLU A 1077 2.20 40.63 9.44
C GLU A 1077 0.75 40.29 9.79
N ILE A 1078 0.51 39.05 10.24
CA ILE A 1078 -0.83 38.44 10.35
C ILE A 1078 -1.63 39.00 11.53
#